data_AF-A0A679HZW8-F1
#
_entry.id   AF-A0A679HZW8-F1
#
_cell.length_a   1.000
_cell.length_b   1.000
_cell.length_c   1.000
_cell.angle_alpha   90.00
_cell.angle_beta   90.00
_cell.angle_gamma   90.00
#
_symmetry.space_group_name_H-M   'P 1'
#
loop_
_entity.id
_entity.type
_entity.pdbx_description
1 polymer ?
#
loop_
_entity_poly.entity_id
_entity_poly.type
_entity_poly.pdbx_seq_one_letter_code
_entity_poly.pdbx_strand_id
1 'polypeptide(L)'
;MQADRCGGKLFVLTLVNVVAIVSSFDCTSASTIRHHELFVEIDPARHTLIARDRITIERSPDHQPIRLALAPTLTVDRLAIREGRQAEQAVREIPFETERVASPHPIQNIIIASDDLMSGTASLVVSFHGTIEDPPKEPRHLRFVTPSETSGHIGPEGIYLSSESQWYPDLPESLSSYDLQVALPEPWTAVTQSRVASRGPCPIDRCREDGWSLTAWNHIGPTEALTLVANTFVTKTRNWNARSGQSIELATYLFEEDAHLADEYLDATARYLEEYIRLLGPYPFDTFGVVENFFASGLGMPSFTLLGSGSIKRRYIQPYALGHEIVHSWIGNSVLNHADRGNWVEGLTTYLSNYYWNEISGDASKARDQRRQFIQAYNLQVREDRDYPIAQFVLKHDERDNAIGYQKAAMVFHLLRQEVGDELFWSSIRRLIARYQGRYAEWSDLERVFTETSGRDLRWFFAQWIDRTGAPVPTVRRAVVHQIGVEARDSYRLTVDLEQTDRTFIAPIQLGVDMASGESRLISGRLPDEHPIEAEALPSRPMRVTIDPNWQLMRRVPRKDMPPVLNHYVTDIRRSVIVPSSGQTTAPGVFRELAARLEAQDAAKPETERAVISFPTGSFQLPPEGSVLILGNADSWQDIQAATAGSCGNRALFRKDGFTVGGKSFEGAGASVLVSCHRHDRPGSVVSLFYGMSVQAVQRVSRLLFFYGWNSYVVFQDGIPAVRGEWTDSGNHTEVTVEGSKVER
;
A
#
# COMPACT_ATOMS: atom_id res chain seq x y z
N MET A 1 19.02 -1.83 -23.62
CA MET A 1 19.26 -0.67 -24.51
C MET A 1 19.01 -1.10 -25.96
N GLN A 2 17.74 -1.28 -26.32
CA GLN A 2 17.24 -1.41 -27.69
C GLN A 2 15.70 -1.34 -27.62
N ALA A 3 15.19 -0.16 -27.25
CA ALA A 3 13.77 0.17 -27.27
C ALA A 3 13.64 1.69 -27.33
N ASP A 4 14.14 2.28 -28.40
CA ASP A 4 13.98 3.72 -28.67
C ASP A 4 13.82 3.89 -30.17
N ARG A 5 12.57 3.87 -30.64
CA ARG A 5 12.11 4.45 -31.92
C ARG A 5 10.59 4.35 -32.04
N CYS A 6 9.87 5.13 -31.25
CA CYS A 6 8.50 5.53 -31.56
C CYS A 6 8.14 6.83 -30.83
N GLY A 7 8.82 7.92 -31.20
CA GLY A 7 8.55 9.27 -30.71
C GLY A 7 8.46 10.24 -31.89
N GLY A 8 7.33 10.25 -32.59
CA GLY A 8 7.05 11.23 -33.65
C GLY A 8 6.66 12.58 -33.05
N LYS A 9 7.60 13.53 -33.00
CA LYS A 9 7.30 14.96 -32.77
C LYS A 9 6.64 15.53 -34.03
N LEU A 10 5.41 16.00 -33.91
CA LEU A 10 4.70 16.71 -34.98
C LEU A 10 5.17 18.18 -35.03
N PHE A 11 5.94 18.56 -36.05
CA PHE A 11 6.19 19.95 -36.41
C PHE A 11 5.16 20.40 -37.46
N VAL A 12 4.43 21.47 -37.18
CA VAL A 12 3.48 22.11 -38.09
C VAL A 12 4.24 22.99 -39.08
N LEU A 13 4.10 22.72 -40.39
CA LEU A 13 4.38 23.70 -41.47
C LEU A 13 3.55 23.38 -42.73
N THR A 14 2.56 24.24 -42.95
CA THR A 14 1.99 24.80 -44.19
C THR A 14 1.82 23.95 -45.48
N LEU A 15 0.54 23.77 -45.86
CA LEU A 15 -0.08 23.56 -47.20
C LEU A 15 0.78 23.01 -48.36
N VAL A 16 0.51 21.76 -48.79
CA VAL A 16 0.20 21.35 -50.19
C VAL A 16 -0.48 19.96 -50.16
N ASN A 17 -1.53 19.78 -50.96
CA ASN A 17 -2.29 18.53 -51.14
C ASN A 17 -1.41 17.36 -51.61
N VAL A 18 -1.26 16.32 -50.77
CA VAL A 18 -0.84 14.97 -51.18
C VAL A 18 -1.73 13.96 -50.45
N VAL A 19 -2.41 13.10 -51.22
CA VAL A 19 -3.14 11.94 -50.71
C VAL A 19 -2.13 10.99 -50.06
N ALA A 20 -2.06 11.00 -48.73
CA ALA A 20 -1.27 10.04 -47.97
C ALA A 20 -2.07 8.74 -47.83
N ILE A 21 -1.61 7.69 -48.50
CA ILE A 21 -2.01 6.32 -48.21
C ILE A 21 -1.55 6.04 -46.78
N VAL A 22 -2.51 5.91 -45.86
CA VAL A 22 -2.25 5.46 -44.49
C VAL A 22 -1.92 3.97 -44.58
N SER A 23 -0.63 3.66 -44.76
CA SER A 23 -0.12 2.33 -44.45
C SER A 23 -0.14 2.18 -42.93
N SER A 24 -1.11 1.45 -42.41
CA SER A 24 -1.05 0.87 -41.08
C SER A 24 0.25 0.07 -40.98
N PHE A 25 1.21 0.60 -40.23
CA PHE A 25 2.32 -0.23 -39.77
C PHE A 25 1.72 -1.20 -38.77
N ASP A 26 1.40 -2.42 -39.23
CA ASP A 26 1.12 -3.54 -38.35
C ASP A 26 2.35 -3.73 -37.46
N CYS A 27 2.17 -3.44 -36.17
CA CYS A 27 3.14 -3.79 -35.15
C CYS A 27 3.21 -5.33 -35.15
N THR A 28 4.28 -5.90 -35.69
CA THR A 28 4.48 -7.35 -35.66
C THR A 28 4.54 -7.78 -34.20
N SER A 29 3.51 -8.48 -33.73
CA SER A 29 3.40 -8.97 -32.35
C SER A 29 4.60 -9.86 -32.04
N ALA A 30 5.29 -9.62 -30.92
CA ALA A 30 6.31 -10.53 -30.43
C ALA A 30 5.72 -11.94 -30.18
N SER A 31 6.58 -12.96 -30.18
CA SER A 31 6.13 -14.32 -29.85
C SER A 31 5.66 -14.37 -28.39
N THR A 32 4.59 -15.10 -28.12
CA THR A 32 4.02 -15.22 -26.76
C THR A 32 3.76 -16.67 -26.41
N ILE A 33 3.85 -17.00 -25.11
CA ILE A 33 3.39 -18.28 -24.60
C ILE A 33 1.88 -18.18 -24.35
N ARG A 34 1.14 -19.22 -24.77
CA ARG A 34 -0.31 -19.32 -24.58
C ARG A 34 -0.68 -20.26 -23.46
N HIS A 35 0.07 -21.35 -23.30
CA HIS A 35 -0.28 -22.40 -22.35
C HIS A 35 0.94 -23.21 -21.92
N HIS A 36 0.96 -23.62 -20.65
CA HIS A 36 1.88 -24.59 -20.09
C HIS A 36 1.12 -25.84 -19.61
N GLU A 37 1.62 -27.02 -19.93
CA GLU A 37 1.31 -28.25 -19.20
C GLU A 37 2.55 -28.62 -18.38
N LEU A 38 2.59 -28.15 -17.13
CA LEU A 38 3.77 -28.19 -16.28
C LEU A 38 3.64 -29.31 -15.23
N PHE A 39 4.57 -30.25 -15.26
CA PHE A 39 4.81 -31.19 -14.17
C PHE A 39 6.10 -30.80 -13.44
N VAL A 40 6.05 -30.75 -12.11
CA VAL A 40 7.21 -30.50 -11.26
C VAL A 40 7.24 -31.45 -10.06
N GLU A 41 8.39 -32.06 -9.82
CA GLU A 41 8.74 -32.81 -8.62
C GLU A 41 9.68 -31.93 -7.78
N ILE A 42 9.33 -31.65 -6.52
CA ILE A 42 10.11 -30.78 -5.64
C ILE A 42 10.49 -31.53 -4.36
N ASP A 43 11.79 -31.52 -4.05
CA ASP A 43 12.33 -32.07 -2.80
C ASP A 43 12.83 -30.92 -1.91
N PRO A 44 12.05 -30.53 -0.88
CA PRO A 44 12.42 -29.46 0.03
C PRO A 44 13.67 -29.79 0.87
N ALA A 45 13.95 -31.06 1.15
CA ALA A 45 15.11 -31.45 1.94
C ALA A 45 16.42 -31.32 1.14
N ARG A 46 16.34 -31.45 -0.19
CA ARG A 46 17.49 -31.33 -1.11
C ARG A 46 17.55 -29.99 -1.85
N HIS A 47 16.57 -29.11 -1.65
CA HIS A 47 16.44 -27.81 -2.33
C HIS A 47 16.29 -27.95 -3.87
N THR A 48 15.85 -29.13 -4.34
CA THR A 48 15.86 -29.47 -5.76
C THR A 48 14.47 -29.44 -6.37
N LEU A 49 14.41 -29.07 -7.64
CA LEU A 49 13.23 -29.28 -8.49
C LEU A 49 13.62 -30.02 -9.78
N ILE A 50 12.69 -30.84 -10.26
CA ILE A 50 12.79 -31.59 -11.52
C ILE A 50 11.48 -31.39 -12.25
N ALA A 51 11.55 -30.84 -13.46
CA ALA A 51 10.36 -30.40 -14.16
C ALA A 51 10.35 -30.84 -15.62
N ARG A 52 9.13 -30.99 -16.12
CA ARG A 52 8.84 -31.15 -17.53
C ARG A 52 7.68 -30.23 -17.88
N ASP A 53 7.93 -29.33 -18.81
CA ASP A 53 6.95 -28.39 -19.30
C ASP A 53 6.64 -28.66 -20.77
N ARG A 54 5.35 -28.70 -21.11
CA ARG A 54 4.91 -28.59 -22.50
C ARG A 54 4.34 -27.19 -22.73
N ILE A 55 5.06 -26.42 -23.52
CA ILE A 55 4.77 -25.01 -23.79
C ILE A 55 4.11 -24.89 -25.15
N THR A 56 2.94 -24.27 -25.20
CA THR A 56 2.30 -23.85 -26.46
C THR A 56 2.67 -22.41 -26.73
N ILE A 57 3.46 -22.18 -27.78
CA ILE A 57 3.94 -20.85 -28.19
C ILE A 57 3.21 -20.41 -29.45
N GLU A 58 2.78 -19.14 -29.48
CA GLU A 58 2.38 -18.47 -30.70
C GLU A 58 3.54 -17.63 -31.21
N ARG A 59 4.12 -18.07 -32.33
CA ARG A 59 5.33 -17.49 -32.88
C ARG A 59 5.04 -16.32 -33.83
N SER A 60 5.79 -15.23 -33.66
CA SER A 60 5.78 -14.07 -34.55
C SER A 60 6.29 -14.40 -35.96
N PRO A 61 5.79 -13.72 -37.02
CA PRO A 61 6.33 -13.81 -38.38
C PRO A 61 7.73 -13.22 -38.57
N ASP A 62 8.27 -12.50 -37.58
CA ASP A 62 9.53 -11.75 -37.69
C ASP A 62 10.81 -12.61 -37.75
N HIS A 63 10.65 -13.94 -37.70
CA HIS A 63 11.72 -14.94 -37.72
C HIS A 63 12.85 -14.67 -36.69
N GLN A 64 12.59 -13.94 -35.61
CA GLN A 64 13.59 -13.78 -34.55
C GLN A 64 13.80 -15.08 -33.77
N PRO A 65 15.00 -15.31 -33.19
CA PRO A 65 15.23 -16.40 -32.24
C PRO A 65 14.35 -16.26 -31.00
N ILE A 66 13.79 -17.37 -30.52
CA ILE A 66 13.03 -17.40 -29.26
C ILE A 66 14.02 -17.49 -28.10
N ARG A 67 13.79 -16.69 -27.05
CA ARG A 67 14.63 -16.63 -25.85
C ARG A 67 13.78 -16.88 -24.62
N LEU A 68 13.68 -18.12 -24.17
CA LEU A 68 12.95 -18.46 -22.95
C LEU A 68 13.82 -18.12 -21.74
N ALA A 69 13.28 -17.35 -20.80
CA ALA A 69 13.94 -17.06 -19.53
C ALA A 69 13.78 -18.25 -18.56
N LEU A 70 14.86 -18.63 -17.88
CA LEU A 70 14.89 -19.63 -16.82
C LEU A 70 15.95 -19.23 -15.78
N ALA A 71 15.80 -19.69 -14.53
CA ALA A 71 16.80 -19.47 -13.50
C ALA A 71 18.16 -20.08 -13.91
N PRO A 72 19.30 -19.37 -13.73
CA PRO A 72 20.62 -19.90 -14.08
C PRO A 72 21.09 -21.11 -13.27
N THR A 73 20.43 -21.39 -12.15
CA THR A 73 20.63 -22.57 -11.32
C THR A 73 19.91 -23.81 -11.83
N LEU A 74 19.06 -23.66 -12.86
CA LEU A 74 18.35 -24.75 -13.52
C LEU A 74 19.06 -25.12 -14.83
N THR A 75 19.30 -26.41 -14.99
CA THR A 75 19.92 -27.04 -16.15
C THR A 75 18.85 -27.62 -17.05
N VAL A 76 18.86 -27.26 -18.33
CA VAL A 76 17.98 -27.83 -19.35
C VAL A 76 18.56 -29.15 -19.83
N ASP A 77 17.87 -30.26 -19.55
CA ASP A 77 18.26 -31.61 -19.97
C ASP A 77 17.89 -31.89 -21.41
N ARG A 78 16.72 -31.39 -21.83
CA ARG A 78 16.12 -31.71 -23.12
C ARG A 78 15.24 -30.58 -23.61
N LEU A 79 15.34 -30.29 -24.91
CA LEU A 79 14.41 -29.45 -25.64
C LEU A 79 13.95 -30.17 -26.91
N ALA A 80 12.64 -30.24 -27.11
CA ALA A 80 12.06 -30.89 -28.28
C ALA A 80 10.82 -30.15 -28.80
N ILE A 81 10.55 -30.31 -30.10
CA ILE A 81 9.32 -29.86 -30.76
C ILE A 81 8.39 -31.04 -30.95
N ARG A 82 7.09 -30.81 -30.74
CA ARG A 82 6.03 -31.73 -31.14
C ARG A 82 5.26 -31.13 -32.32
N GLU A 83 5.34 -31.79 -33.48
CA GLU A 83 4.65 -31.35 -34.70
C GLU A 83 3.23 -31.93 -34.77
N GLY A 84 2.21 -31.08 -34.70
CA GLY A 84 0.79 -31.41 -34.94
C GLY A 84 -0.09 -31.62 -33.69
N ARG A 85 -1.40 -31.82 -33.91
CA ARG A 85 -2.47 -31.84 -32.88
C ARG A 85 -2.83 -33.23 -32.32
N GLN A 86 -2.16 -34.33 -32.71
CA GLN A 86 -2.58 -35.70 -32.33
C GLN A 86 -1.58 -36.44 -31.42
N ALA A 87 -2.09 -37.46 -30.71
CA ALA A 87 -1.40 -38.17 -29.62
C ALA A 87 -0.19 -39.04 -30.04
N GLU A 88 -0.05 -39.41 -31.32
CA GLU A 88 0.98 -40.33 -31.83
C GLU A 88 2.05 -39.65 -32.72
N GLN A 89 2.37 -38.39 -32.49
CA GLN A 89 3.29 -37.62 -33.36
C GLN A 89 4.75 -37.58 -32.86
N ALA A 90 5.68 -37.49 -33.83
CA ALA A 90 7.12 -37.50 -33.62
C ALA A 90 7.57 -36.31 -32.75
N VAL A 91 8.23 -36.62 -31.62
CA VAL A 91 8.96 -35.65 -30.82
C VAL A 91 10.36 -35.54 -31.42
N ARG A 92 10.69 -34.37 -31.96
CA ARG A 92 12.01 -34.10 -32.54
C ARG A 92 12.80 -33.23 -31.57
N GLU A 93 13.94 -33.74 -31.11
CA GLU A 93 14.89 -32.91 -30.35
C GLU A 93 15.49 -31.83 -31.24
N ILE A 94 15.66 -30.65 -30.66
CA ILE A 94 16.21 -29.49 -31.35
C ILE A 94 17.42 -28.95 -30.59
N PRO A 95 18.44 -28.43 -31.30
CA PRO A 95 19.55 -27.76 -30.66
C PRO A 95 19.07 -26.47 -29.97
N PHE A 96 19.77 -26.09 -28.91
CA PHE A 96 19.58 -24.81 -28.23
C PHE A 96 20.92 -24.31 -27.70
N GLU A 97 21.01 -23.00 -27.53
CA GLU A 97 22.12 -22.36 -26.83
C GLU A 97 21.62 -21.79 -25.51
N THR A 98 22.51 -21.67 -24.52
CA THR A 98 22.20 -20.99 -23.27
C THR A 98 23.09 -19.77 -23.11
N GLU A 99 22.47 -18.63 -22.81
CA GLU A 99 23.16 -17.38 -22.55
C GLU A 99 22.80 -16.88 -21.15
N ARG A 100 23.81 -16.62 -20.32
CA ARG A 100 23.60 -16.03 -18.99
C ARG A 100 23.74 -14.53 -19.06
N VAL A 101 22.70 -13.82 -18.65
CA VAL A 101 22.70 -12.36 -18.56
C VAL A 101 23.03 -11.97 -17.14
N ALA A 102 24.22 -11.36 -16.96
CA ALA A 102 24.62 -10.80 -15.68
C ALA A 102 23.75 -9.57 -15.37
N SER A 103 22.95 -9.68 -14.31
CA SER A 103 22.09 -8.61 -13.81
C SER A 103 21.95 -8.77 -12.28
N PRO A 104 21.38 -7.79 -11.56
CA PRO A 104 21.05 -7.96 -10.14
C PRO A 104 20.19 -9.20 -9.86
N HIS A 105 19.36 -9.61 -10.83
CA HIS A 105 18.63 -10.88 -10.86
C HIS A 105 19.10 -11.67 -12.10
N PRO A 106 20.12 -12.53 -11.97
CA PRO A 106 20.70 -13.24 -13.11
C PRO A 106 19.66 -14.10 -13.83
N ILE A 107 19.65 -14.05 -15.17
CA ILE A 107 18.71 -14.80 -16.02
C ILE A 107 19.51 -15.71 -16.95
N GLN A 108 19.01 -16.92 -17.21
CA GLN A 108 19.49 -17.78 -18.28
C GLN A 108 18.47 -17.78 -19.43
N ASN A 109 18.90 -17.33 -20.61
CA ASN A 109 18.13 -17.41 -21.83
C ASN A 109 18.39 -18.75 -22.52
N ILE A 110 17.34 -19.52 -22.78
CA ILE A 110 17.35 -20.68 -23.67
C ILE A 110 17.03 -20.17 -25.07
N ILE A 111 18.04 -20.17 -25.95
CA ILE A 111 17.96 -19.60 -27.28
C ILE A 111 17.63 -20.71 -28.27
N ILE A 112 16.50 -20.56 -28.96
CA ILE A 112 16.03 -21.46 -30.01
C ILE A 112 16.16 -20.75 -31.35
N ALA A 113 16.89 -21.37 -32.29
CA ALA A 113 17.15 -20.79 -33.59
C ALA A 113 15.86 -20.59 -34.40
N SER A 114 15.88 -19.59 -35.28
CA SER A 114 14.70 -19.20 -36.05
C SER A 114 14.22 -20.26 -37.03
N ASP A 115 15.11 -21.10 -37.52
CA ASP A 115 14.81 -22.04 -38.60
C ASP A 115 14.19 -23.34 -38.10
N ASP A 116 14.24 -23.58 -36.78
CA ASP A 116 13.72 -24.79 -36.16
C ASP A 116 12.21 -24.75 -35.90
N LEU A 117 11.60 -23.56 -35.92
CA LEU A 117 10.17 -23.37 -35.62
C LEU A 117 9.47 -22.61 -36.75
N MET A 118 8.41 -23.17 -37.34
CA MET A 118 7.62 -22.41 -38.32
C MET A 118 6.79 -21.33 -37.63
N SER A 119 6.43 -20.26 -38.35
CA SER A 119 5.50 -19.24 -37.87
C SER A 119 4.13 -19.85 -37.53
N GLY A 120 3.48 -19.37 -36.46
CA GLY A 120 2.21 -19.90 -35.97
C GLY A 120 2.34 -20.65 -34.64
N THR A 121 1.40 -21.54 -34.35
CA THR A 121 1.37 -22.28 -33.08
C THR A 121 2.35 -23.45 -33.10
N ALA A 122 3.24 -23.51 -32.13
CA ALA A 122 4.18 -24.61 -31.91
C ALA A 122 4.06 -25.17 -30.49
N SER A 123 4.40 -26.45 -30.31
CA SER A 123 4.47 -27.09 -29.01
C SER A 123 5.91 -27.49 -28.70
N LEU A 124 6.48 -26.90 -27.66
CA LEU A 124 7.80 -27.22 -27.14
C LEU A 124 7.67 -28.10 -25.91
N VAL A 125 8.61 -29.02 -25.74
CA VAL A 125 8.78 -29.81 -24.52
C VAL A 125 10.15 -29.50 -23.95
N VAL A 126 10.17 -28.93 -22.75
CA VAL A 126 11.38 -28.61 -22.00
C VAL A 126 11.46 -29.52 -20.79
N SER A 127 12.58 -30.20 -20.59
CA SER A 127 12.89 -30.92 -19.35
C SER A 127 14.11 -30.30 -18.69
N PHE A 128 14.02 -30.02 -17.40
CA PHE A 128 15.04 -29.30 -16.67
C PHE A 128 15.04 -29.67 -15.19
N HIS A 129 16.19 -29.50 -14.54
CA HIS A 129 16.34 -29.75 -13.11
C HIS A 129 17.38 -28.80 -12.50
N GLY A 130 17.36 -28.67 -11.18
CA GLY A 130 18.38 -27.92 -10.46
C GLY A 130 17.88 -27.50 -9.08
N THR A 131 18.42 -26.39 -8.58
CA THR A 131 18.07 -25.86 -7.26
C THR A 131 17.56 -24.42 -7.36
N ILE A 132 16.71 -24.04 -6.42
CA ILE A 132 16.30 -22.64 -6.20
C ILE A 132 16.44 -22.37 -4.71
N GLU A 133 17.44 -21.58 -4.35
CA GLU A 133 17.83 -21.32 -2.97
C GLU A 133 18.22 -19.85 -2.82
N ASP A 134 17.22 -18.99 -2.68
CA ASP A 134 17.39 -17.60 -2.24
C ASP A 134 16.61 -17.39 -0.93
N PRO A 135 17.18 -17.80 0.22
CA PRO A 135 16.45 -17.78 1.48
C PRO A 135 16.02 -16.35 1.86
N PRO A 136 14.85 -16.17 2.50
CA PRO A 136 14.31 -14.86 2.83
C PRO A 136 15.28 -13.99 3.65
N LYS A 137 15.46 -12.74 3.23
CA LYS A 137 16.32 -11.77 3.92
C LYS A 137 15.46 -10.70 4.59
N GLU A 138 15.80 -10.35 5.82
CA GLU A 138 15.14 -9.25 6.53
C GLU A 138 15.35 -7.92 5.78
N PRO A 139 14.27 -7.18 5.49
CA PRO A 139 14.36 -5.95 4.71
C PRO A 139 15.12 -4.86 5.47
N ARG A 140 16.00 -4.16 4.77
CA ARG A 140 17.03 -3.30 5.39
C ARG A 140 16.55 -1.89 5.78
N HIS A 141 15.37 -1.45 5.36
CA HIS A 141 15.12 -0.01 5.22
C HIS A 141 13.80 0.57 5.78
N LEU A 142 12.88 -0.25 6.30
CA LEU A 142 11.56 0.26 6.72
C LEU A 142 11.15 -0.10 8.15
N ARG A 143 10.44 0.84 8.79
CA ARG A 143 9.88 0.71 10.15
C ARG A 143 8.60 -0.14 10.19
N PHE A 144 8.04 -0.45 9.03
CA PHE A 144 6.91 -1.33 8.84
C PHE A 144 7.42 -2.64 8.27
N VAL A 145 6.76 -3.74 8.65
CA VAL A 145 7.06 -5.10 8.16
C VAL A 145 6.93 -5.07 6.64
N THR A 146 8.06 -4.88 5.97
CA THR A 146 8.16 -5.16 4.55
C THR A 146 8.25 -6.67 4.42
N PRO A 147 7.68 -7.26 3.36
CA PRO A 147 7.94 -8.66 3.09
C PRO A 147 9.44 -8.91 3.06
N SER A 148 9.90 -10.04 3.60
CA SER A 148 11.29 -10.45 3.44
C SER A 148 11.62 -10.56 1.95
N GLU A 149 12.83 -10.15 1.57
CA GLU A 149 13.26 -10.17 0.18
C GLU A 149 13.72 -11.60 -0.18
N THR A 150 13.04 -12.23 -1.13
CA THR A 150 13.43 -13.50 -1.76
C THR A 150 12.92 -13.50 -3.20
N SER A 151 13.75 -13.92 -4.15
CA SER A 151 13.28 -14.21 -5.51
C SER A 151 12.59 -15.57 -5.59
N GLY A 152 12.89 -16.48 -4.66
CA GLY A 152 12.32 -17.83 -4.59
C GLY A 152 13.20 -18.77 -3.77
N HIS A 153 12.58 -19.69 -3.04
CA HIS A 153 13.27 -20.60 -2.14
C HIS A 153 12.59 -21.97 -2.07
N ILE A 154 13.39 -23.03 -2.12
CA ILE A 154 12.98 -24.41 -1.84
C ILE A 154 13.83 -24.89 -0.67
N GLY A 155 13.20 -25.10 0.49
CA GLY A 155 13.89 -25.59 1.67
C GLY A 155 12.97 -26.27 2.67
N PRO A 156 13.53 -26.89 3.72
CA PRO A 156 12.76 -27.58 4.74
C PRO A 156 11.83 -26.67 5.56
N GLU A 157 12.10 -25.36 5.61
CA GLU A 157 11.26 -24.36 6.25
C GLU A 157 10.01 -23.98 5.43
N GLY A 158 10.04 -24.22 4.12
CA GLY A 158 8.96 -23.89 3.20
C GLY A 158 9.43 -23.71 1.76
N ILE A 159 8.46 -23.74 0.84
CA ILE A 159 8.67 -23.49 -0.58
C ILE A 159 7.91 -22.21 -0.96
N TYR A 160 8.61 -21.29 -1.62
CA TYR A 160 8.04 -20.10 -2.25
C TYR A 160 8.69 -19.92 -3.61
N LEU A 161 7.90 -20.03 -4.68
CA LEU A 161 8.35 -19.85 -6.06
C LEU A 161 7.44 -18.83 -6.73
N SER A 162 7.99 -17.69 -7.13
CA SER A 162 7.29 -16.63 -7.86
C SER A 162 7.89 -16.43 -9.25
N SER A 163 7.35 -15.48 -10.02
CA SER A 163 7.88 -15.13 -11.35
C SER A 163 9.38 -14.78 -11.34
N GLU A 164 9.81 -14.10 -10.28
CA GLU A 164 11.16 -13.59 -10.07
C GLU A 164 12.17 -14.72 -9.89
N SER A 165 11.73 -15.89 -9.43
CA SER A 165 12.59 -17.08 -9.31
C SER A 165 12.92 -17.69 -10.67
N GLN A 166 12.11 -17.40 -11.70
CA GLN A 166 12.24 -17.99 -13.04
C GLN A 166 12.28 -19.52 -13.00
N TRP A 167 11.43 -20.11 -12.14
CA TRP A 167 11.40 -21.54 -11.85
C TRP A 167 10.80 -22.40 -12.97
N TYR A 168 10.21 -21.78 -13.98
CA TYR A 168 9.74 -22.41 -15.22
C TYR A 168 10.14 -21.55 -16.43
N PRO A 169 10.25 -22.14 -17.65
CA PRO A 169 10.63 -21.38 -18.84
C PRO A 169 9.53 -20.39 -19.21
N ASP A 170 9.86 -19.12 -19.40
CA ASP A 170 8.87 -18.08 -19.71
C ASP A 170 9.32 -17.13 -20.84
N LEU A 171 8.35 -16.46 -21.47
CA LEU A 171 8.58 -15.31 -22.35
C LEU A 171 7.96 -14.08 -21.69
N PRO A 172 8.76 -13.04 -21.36
CA PRO A 172 8.25 -11.82 -20.76
C PRO A 172 7.04 -11.26 -21.53
N GLU A 173 6.07 -10.71 -20.77
CA GLU A 173 4.79 -10.17 -21.27
C GLU A 173 3.77 -11.23 -21.76
N SER A 174 4.08 -12.53 -21.68
CA SER A 174 3.10 -13.58 -21.99
C SER A 174 2.03 -13.68 -20.90
N LEU A 175 0.77 -13.70 -21.31
CA LEU A 175 -0.36 -14.05 -20.44
C LEU A 175 -0.72 -15.51 -20.68
N SER A 176 -0.03 -16.39 -19.96
CA SER A 176 -0.13 -17.84 -20.14
C SER A 176 -1.21 -18.44 -19.25
N SER A 177 -1.85 -19.50 -19.76
CA SER A 177 -2.69 -20.41 -18.97
C SER A 177 -1.89 -21.65 -18.56
N TYR A 178 -2.35 -22.39 -17.53
CA TYR A 178 -1.57 -23.50 -16.99
C TYR A 178 -2.46 -24.71 -16.63
N ASP A 179 -2.00 -25.90 -17.02
CA ASP A 179 -2.34 -27.17 -16.37
C ASP A 179 -1.11 -27.57 -15.54
N LEU A 180 -1.26 -27.60 -14.21
CA LEU A 180 -0.14 -27.78 -13.28
C LEU A 180 -0.28 -29.08 -12.48
N GLN A 181 0.81 -29.84 -12.39
CA GLN A 181 0.94 -31.00 -11.52
C GLN A 181 2.18 -30.86 -10.65
N VAL A 182 2.01 -30.92 -9.33
CA VAL A 182 3.08 -30.78 -8.35
C VAL A 182 3.19 -32.05 -7.52
N ALA A 183 4.35 -32.69 -7.58
CA ALA A 183 4.72 -33.81 -6.74
C ALA A 183 5.59 -33.34 -5.57
N LEU A 184 5.18 -33.69 -4.35
CA LEU A 184 5.86 -33.34 -3.09
C LEU A 184 5.86 -34.53 -2.12
N PRO A 185 6.86 -34.67 -1.24
CA PRO A 185 6.84 -35.66 -0.18
C PRO A 185 5.70 -35.39 0.82
N GLU A 186 5.04 -36.43 1.32
CA GLU A 186 4.10 -36.27 2.43
C GLU A 186 4.84 -35.80 3.70
N PRO A 187 4.25 -34.92 4.53
CA PRO A 187 2.88 -34.39 4.49
C PRO A 187 2.75 -32.99 3.84
N TRP A 188 3.64 -32.61 2.92
CA TRP A 188 3.62 -31.28 2.31
C TRP A 188 2.35 -31.04 1.47
N THR A 189 1.88 -29.80 1.45
CA THR A 189 0.73 -29.34 0.68
C THR A 189 1.14 -28.14 -0.15
N ALA A 190 0.94 -28.24 -1.46
CA ALA A 190 1.12 -27.13 -2.39
C ALA A 190 -0.16 -26.30 -2.54
N VAL A 191 0.03 -25.00 -2.73
CA VAL A 191 -0.99 -24.00 -2.99
C VAL A 191 -0.53 -23.12 -4.15
N THR A 192 -1.41 -22.92 -5.11
CA THR A 192 -1.22 -21.98 -6.22
C THR A 192 -2.57 -21.34 -6.56
N GLN A 193 -2.60 -20.63 -7.68
CA GLN A 193 -3.78 -19.99 -8.24
C GLN A 193 -4.76 -21.08 -8.71
N SER A 194 -6.06 -20.87 -8.49
CA SER A 194 -7.16 -21.80 -8.78
C SER A 194 -7.42 -22.90 -7.73
N ARG A 195 -8.64 -23.45 -7.80
CA ARG A 195 -9.09 -24.60 -7.01
C ARG A 195 -8.30 -25.86 -7.37
N VAL A 196 -7.95 -26.65 -6.35
CA VAL A 196 -7.34 -27.97 -6.55
C VAL A 196 -8.32 -28.89 -7.27
N ALA A 197 -7.90 -29.46 -8.40
CA ALA A 197 -8.71 -30.39 -9.17
C ALA A 197 -8.65 -31.81 -8.62
N SER A 198 -7.46 -32.28 -8.23
CA SER A 198 -7.28 -33.57 -7.58
C SER A 198 -6.01 -33.62 -6.73
N ARG A 199 -6.01 -34.49 -5.72
CA ARG A 199 -4.84 -34.81 -4.90
C ARG A 199 -4.86 -36.30 -4.54
N GLY A 200 -3.73 -36.96 -4.61
CA GLY A 200 -3.58 -38.37 -4.21
C GLY A 200 -2.13 -38.83 -4.16
N PRO A 201 -1.88 -40.12 -3.88
CA PRO A 201 -0.55 -40.70 -3.96
C PRO A 201 0.04 -40.49 -5.35
N CYS A 202 1.33 -40.18 -5.43
CA CYS A 202 2.00 -40.05 -6.71
C CYS A 202 2.19 -41.43 -7.37
N PRO A 203 1.85 -41.60 -8.67
CA PRO A 203 2.10 -42.85 -9.38
C PRO A 203 3.59 -43.20 -9.46
N ILE A 204 3.91 -44.50 -9.36
CA ILE A 204 5.30 -45.04 -9.40
C ILE A 204 6.00 -44.71 -10.73
N ASP A 205 5.25 -44.57 -11.82
CA ASP A 205 5.79 -44.20 -13.14
C ASP A 205 6.03 -42.69 -13.29
N ARG A 206 5.63 -41.89 -12.29
CA ARG A 206 5.72 -40.42 -12.30
C ARG A 206 6.72 -39.88 -11.28
N CYS A 207 6.72 -40.41 -10.05
CA CYS A 207 7.60 -39.97 -8.97
C CYS A 207 8.75 -40.94 -8.71
N ARG A 208 9.90 -40.41 -8.27
CA ARG A 208 11.12 -41.20 -8.01
C ARG A 208 11.08 -42.01 -6.72
N GLU A 209 10.30 -41.59 -5.73
CA GLU A 209 10.29 -42.16 -4.38
C GLU A 209 8.84 -42.43 -3.90
N ASP A 210 8.67 -43.46 -3.07
CA ASP A 210 7.41 -43.74 -2.37
C ASP A 210 7.12 -42.67 -1.30
N GLY A 211 5.86 -42.50 -0.90
CA GLY A 211 5.47 -41.52 0.12
C GLY A 211 5.36 -40.07 -0.40
N TRP A 212 5.27 -39.92 -1.72
CA TRP A 212 5.01 -38.65 -2.39
C TRP A 212 3.54 -38.53 -2.78
N SER A 213 3.02 -37.30 -2.75
CA SER A 213 1.68 -36.96 -3.20
C SER A 213 1.74 -36.10 -4.45
N LEU A 214 0.78 -36.30 -5.36
CA LEU A 214 0.59 -35.51 -6.58
C LEU A 214 -0.66 -34.65 -6.41
N THR A 215 -0.49 -33.33 -6.54
CA THR A 215 -1.60 -32.36 -6.55
C THR A 215 -1.71 -31.75 -7.95
N ALA A 216 -2.91 -31.71 -8.51
CA ALA A 216 -3.16 -31.20 -9.84
C ALA A 216 -4.16 -30.04 -9.84
N TRP A 217 -3.86 -29.02 -10.64
CA TRP A 217 -4.73 -27.92 -11.01
C TRP A 217 -4.95 -27.98 -12.52
N ASN A 218 -6.22 -28.01 -12.92
CA ASN A 218 -6.59 -28.00 -14.33
C ASN A 218 -7.12 -26.62 -14.67
N HIS A 219 -6.64 -26.06 -15.78
CA HIS A 219 -7.13 -24.82 -16.37
C HIS A 219 -7.01 -23.60 -15.46
N ILE A 220 -5.81 -23.33 -14.96
CA ILE A 220 -5.46 -22.00 -14.43
C ILE A 220 -5.54 -21.02 -15.60
N GLY A 221 -6.41 -20.02 -15.48
CA GLY A 221 -6.65 -19.03 -16.54
C GLY A 221 -5.41 -18.19 -16.88
N PRO A 222 -5.45 -17.43 -17.99
CA PRO A 222 -4.37 -16.53 -18.37
C PRO A 222 -3.96 -15.59 -17.22
N THR A 223 -2.70 -15.63 -16.83
CA THR A 223 -2.11 -14.81 -15.76
C THR A 223 -0.68 -14.41 -16.13
N GLU A 224 -0.17 -13.34 -15.53
CA GLU A 224 1.18 -12.82 -15.78
C GLU A 224 2.29 -13.77 -15.30
N ALA A 225 2.00 -14.57 -14.27
CA ALA A 225 2.97 -15.50 -13.70
C ALA A 225 2.32 -16.62 -12.89
N LEU A 226 3.06 -17.70 -12.69
CA LEU A 226 2.68 -18.81 -11.82
C LEU A 226 3.43 -18.76 -10.49
N THR A 227 2.71 -18.41 -9.41
CA THR A 227 3.23 -18.50 -8.03
C THR A 227 2.86 -19.83 -7.38
N LEU A 228 3.83 -20.52 -6.78
CA LEU A 228 3.64 -21.77 -6.04
C LEU A 228 4.20 -21.63 -4.61
N VAL A 229 3.38 -22.00 -3.64
CA VAL A 229 3.78 -22.07 -2.22
C VAL A 229 3.54 -23.48 -1.72
N ALA A 230 4.44 -24.02 -0.90
CA ALA A 230 4.16 -25.28 -0.23
C ALA A 230 4.76 -25.33 1.18
N ASN A 231 4.06 -26.02 2.07
CA ASN A 231 4.51 -26.33 3.42
C ASN A 231 3.67 -27.46 4.03
N THR A 232 3.95 -27.84 5.27
CA THR A 232 3.11 -28.75 6.07
C THR A 232 1.98 -27.96 6.73
N PHE A 233 0.84 -27.87 6.05
CA PHE A 233 -0.32 -27.10 6.51
C PHE A 233 -1.42 -27.97 7.11
N VAL A 234 -2.11 -27.44 8.12
CA VAL A 234 -3.49 -27.82 8.42
C VAL A 234 -4.41 -27.07 7.48
N THR A 235 -5.14 -27.81 6.66
CA THR A 235 -6.05 -27.23 5.66
C THR A 235 -7.50 -27.26 6.16
N LYS A 236 -8.20 -26.13 6.04
CA LYS A 236 -9.65 -26.06 6.26
C LYS A 236 -10.33 -25.33 5.11
N THR A 237 -11.35 -25.95 4.53
CA THR A 237 -12.11 -25.43 3.38
C THR A 237 -13.58 -25.19 3.73
N ARG A 238 -14.20 -24.21 3.09
CA ARG A 238 -15.62 -23.90 3.20
C ARG A 238 -16.17 -23.43 1.86
N ASN A 239 -17.13 -24.16 1.29
CA ASN A 239 -17.92 -23.66 0.17
C ASN A 239 -18.85 -22.55 0.69
N TRP A 240 -18.69 -21.34 0.16
CA TRP A 240 -19.46 -20.17 0.53
C TRP A 240 -20.20 -19.62 -0.70
N ASN A 241 -21.43 -19.17 -0.51
CA ASN A 241 -22.21 -18.54 -1.57
C ASN A 241 -22.42 -17.07 -1.21
N ALA A 242 -22.02 -16.18 -2.11
CA ALA A 242 -22.33 -14.76 -2.02
C ALA A 242 -23.84 -14.54 -2.16
N ARG A 243 -24.37 -13.41 -1.66
CA ARG A 243 -25.79 -13.06 -1.88
C ARG A 243 -26.14 -12.87 -3.36
N SER A 244 -25.17 -12.60 -4.22
CA SER A 244 -25.33 -12.59 -5.68
C SER A 244 -25.63 -13.97 -6.28
N GLY A 245 -25.45 -15.05 -5.51
CA GLY A 245 -25.57 -16.44 -5.96
C GLY A 245 -24.26 -17.07 -6.43
N GLN A 246 -23.16 -16.31 -6.48
CA GLN A 246 -21.84 -16.83 -6.86
C GLN A 246 -21.32 -17.79 -5.77
N SER A 247 -20.88 -18.98 -6.18
CA SER A 247 -20.25 -19.97 -5.29
C SER A 247 -18.74 -19.86 -5.34
N ILE A 248 -18.10 -19.78 -4.19
CA ILE A 248 -16.65 -19.60 -4.03
C ILE A 248 -16.17 -20.53 -2.91
N GLU A 249 -15.10 -21.29 -3.18
CA GLU A 249 -14.43 -22.07 -2.13
C GLU A 249 -13.51 -21.15 -1.32
N LEU A 250 -13.70 -21.12 0.00
CA LEU A 250 -12.79 -20.42 0.90
C LEU A 250 -11.87 -21.45 1.54
N ALA A 251 -10.58 -21.14 1.63
CA ALA A 251 -9.60 -22.05 2.22
C ALA A 251 -8.66 -21.33 3.19
N THR A 252 -8.16 -22.09 4.15
CA THR A 252 -7.03 -21.68 5.01
C THR A 252 -6.00 -22.79 4.98
N TYR A 253 -4.74 -22.39 4.86
CA TYR A 253 -3.57 -23.26 4.90
C TYR A 253 -2.64 -22.69 5.96
N LEU A 254 -2.83 -23.15 7.20
CA LEU A 254 -2.13 -22.60 8.38
C LEU A 254 -1.19 -23.64 8.96
N PHE A 255 -0.15 -23.21 9.65
CA PHE A 255 0.67 -24.11 10.44
C PHE A 255 -0.13 -24.66 11.62
N GLU A 256 0.27 -25.85 12.10
CA GLU A 256 -0.44 -26.57 13.17
C GLU A 256 -0.70 -25.69 14.40
N GLU A 257 0.29 -24.86 14.78
CA GLU A 257 0.21 -23.93 15.91
C GLU A 257 -0.89 -22.88 15.78
N ASP A 258 -1.20 -22.45 14.56
CA ASP A 258 -2.13 -21.36 14.26
C ASP A 258 -3.44 -21.83 13.60
N ALA A 259 -3.57 -23.13 13.31
CA ALA A 259 -4.76 -23.75 12.71
C ALA A 259 -6.07 -23.46 13.46
N HIS A 260 -5.99 -23.18 14.76
CA HIS A 260 -7.13 -22.76 15.58
C HIS A 260 -7.76 -21.41 15.15
N LEU A 261 -7.06 -20.61 14.33
CA LEU A 261 -7.54 -19.33 13.79
C LEU A 261 -8.29 -19.48 12.45
N ALA A 262 -8.37 -20.69 11.88
CA ALA A 262 -8.94 -20.92 10.55
C ALA A 262 -10.35 -20.34 10.36
N ASP A 263 -11.27 -20.59 11.30
CA ASP A 263 -12.65 -20.07 11.18
C ASP A 263 -12.72 -18.54 11.21
N GLU A 264 -11.87 -17.89 12.01
CA GLU A 264 -11.82 -16.44 12.08
C GLU A 264 -11.38 -15.82 10.74
N TYR A 265 -10.37 -16.39 10.10
CA TYR A 265 -9.92 -15.95 8.77
C TYR A 265 -10.95 -16.26 7.69
N LEU A 266 -11.59 -17.43 7.72
CA LEU A 266 -12.66 -17.77 6.78
C LEU A 266 -13.84 -16.79 6.89
N ASP A 267 -14.27 -16.47 8.11
CA ASP A 267 -15.36 -15.52 8.39
C ASP A 267 -15.02 -14.10 7.96
N ALA A 268 -13.79 -13.66 8.22
CA ALA A 268 -13.32 -12.37 7.75
C ALA A 268 -13.29 -12.31 6.20
N THR A 269 -12.78 -13.35 5.55
CA THR A 269 -12.73 -13.46 4.09
C THR A 269 -14.13 -13.37 3.47
N ALA A 270 -15.09 -14.16 3.97
CA ALA A 270 -16.47 -14.13 3.49
C ALA A 270 -17.10 -12.73 3.61
N ARG A 271 -16.86 -12.04 4.73
CA ARG A 271 -17.37 -10.68 4.95
C ARG A 271 -16.79 -9.67 3.96
N TYR A 272 -15.49 -9.75 3.66
CA TYR A 272 -14.87 -8.86 2.68
C TYR A 272 -15.35 -9.16 1.26
N LEU A 273 -15.39 -10.43 0.86
CA LEU A 273 -15.89 -10.83 -0.46
C LEU A 273 -17.33 -10.37 -0.69
N GLU A 274 -18.21 -10.51 0.31
CA GLU A 274 -19.60 -10.07 0.20
C GLU A 274 -19.70 -8.57 -0.16
N GLU A 275 -18.97 -7.70 0.53
CA GLU A 275 -18.99 -6.27 0.25
C GLU A 275 -18.30 -5.91 -1.07
N TYR A 276 -17.13 -6.50 -1.36
CA TYR A 276 -16.39 -6.18 -2.57
C TYR A 276 -17.06 -6.72 -3.83
N ILE A 277 -17.76 -7.86 -3.79
CA ILE A 277 -18.58 -8.33 -4.91
C ILE A 277 -19.68 -7.31 -5.24
N ARG A 278 -20.33 -6.74 -4.21
CA ARG A 278 -21.36 -5.73 -4.40
C ARG A 278 -20.80 -4.43 -5.02
N LEU A 279 -19.59 -4.05 -4.66
CA LEU A 279 -18.94 -2.83 -5.16
C LEU A 279 -18.32 -3.00 -6.54
N LEU A 280 -17.54 -4.05 -6.73
CA LEU A 280 -16.62 -4.24 -7.86
C LEU A 280 -17.20 -5.13 -8.97
N GLY A 281 -18.22 -5.93 -8.65
CA GLY A 281 -18.80 -6.93 -9.56
C GLY A 281 -18.41 -8.35 -9.17
N PRO A 282 -18.74 -9.36 -9.99
CA PRO A 282 -18.44 -10.76 -9.71
C PRO A 282 -16.97 -10.98 -9.34
N TYR A 283 -16.72 -11.85 -8.37
CA TYR A 283 -15.37 -12.23 -7.99
C TYR A 283 -14.71 -13.00 -9.15
N PRO A 284 -13.45 -12.69 -9.55
CA PRO A 284 -12.88 -13.21 -10.80
C PRO A 284 -12.37 -14.65 -10.72
N PHE A 285 -12.30 -15.25 -9.52
CA PHE A 285 -11.81 -16.62 -9.31
C PHE A 285 -12.91 -17.51 -8.69
N ASP A 286 -12.65 -18.81 -8.60
CA ASP A 286 -13.54 -19.80 -7.99
C ASP A 286 -13.19 -20.16 -6.54
N THR A 287 -12.01 -19.72 -6.09
CA THR A 287 -11.51 -19.92 -4.72
C THR A 287 -10.84 -18.65 -4.17
N PHE A 288 -10.79 -18.53 -2.85
CA PHE A 288 -9.89 -17.61 -2.15
C PHE A 288 -9.25 -18.30 -0.93
N GLY A 289 -7.92 -18.40 -0.93
CA GLY A 289 -7.14 -18.97 0.16
C GLY A 289 -6.46 -17.93 1.06
N VAL A 290 -6.39 -18.19 2.36
CA VAL A 290 -5.43 -17.54 3.27
C VAL A 290 -4.32 -18.53 3.58
N VAL A 291 -3.10 -18.24 3.12
CA VAL A 291 -1.94 -19.12 3.25
C VAL A 291 -0.96 -18.51 4.23
N GLU A 292 -0.60 -19.27 5.27
CA GLU A 292 0.44 -18.88 6.20
C GLU A 292 1.82 -19.10 5.59
N ASN A 293 2.74 -18.17 5.85
CA ASN A 293 4.06 -18.15 5.27
C ASN A 293 5.16 -18.22 6.33
N PHE A 294 6.26 -18.90 6.00
CA PHE A 294 7.42 -19.12 6.87
C PHE A 294 8.33 -17.88 7.01
N PHE A 295 8.11 -16.86 6.20
CA PHE A 295 8.76 -15.55 6.30
C PHE A 295 7.74 -14.42 6.43
N ALA A 296 8.22 -13.23 6.83
CA ALA A 296 7.34 -12.06 6.94
C ALA A 296 6.81 -11.69 5.55
N SER A 297 5.49 -11.70 5.37
CA SER A 297 4.84 -11.33 4.11
C SER A 297 3.43 -10.79 4.32
N GLY A 298 2.95 -10.08 3.31
CA GLY A 298 1.57 -9.65 3.11
C GLY A 298 1.41 -9.39 1.62
N LEU A 299 1.03 -10.44 0.88
CA LEU A 299 0.99 -10.42 -0.58
C LEU A 299 -0.36 -10.94 -1.08
N GLY A 300 -0.98 -10.23 -2.00
CA GLY A 300 -2.24 -10.61 -2.65
C GLY A 300 -1.96 -11.30 -3.97
N MET A 301 -2.08 -12.63 -4.00
CA MET A 301 -1.89 -13.45 -5.21
C MET A 301 -3.24 -13.71 -5.90
N PRO A 302 -3.24 -14.11 -7.18
CA PRO A 302 -4.49 -14.53 -7.81
C PRO A 302 -5.09 -15.73 -7.04
N SER A 303 -6.32 -15.56 -6.57
CA SER A 303 -7.09 -16.51 -5.75
C SER A 303 -6.54 -16.87 -4.35
N PHE A 304 -5.50 -16.22 -3.81
CA PHE A 304 -5.09 -16.41 -2.41
C PHE A 304 -4.23 -15.25 -1.88
N THR A 305 -4.08 -15.14 -0.57
CA THR A 305 -3.11 -14.24 0.07
C THR A 305 -2.07 -15.00 0.88
N LEU A 306 -0.83 -14.51 0.85
CA LEU A 306 0.31 -15.08 1.57
C LEU A 306 0.70 -14.18 2.75
N LEU A 307 0.37 -14.62 3.97
CA LEU A 307 0.59 -13.87 5.20
C LEU A 307 1.63 -14.55 6.08
N GLY A 308 2.66 -13.82 6.51
CA GLY A 308 3.65 -14.37 7.43
C GLY A 308 3.05 -14.79 8.78
N SER A 309 3.62 -15.81 9.42
CA SER A 309 3.13 -16.31 10.74
C SER A 309 2.94 -15.22 11.79
N GLY A 310 3.82 -14.21 11.82
CA GLY A 310 3.69 -13.07 12.72
C GLY A 310 2.40 -12.26 12.52
N SER A 311 1.92 -12.15 11.29
CA SER A 311 0.65 -11.52 10.92
C SER A 311 -0.54 -12.40 11.29
N ILE A 312 -0.43 -13.72 11.02
CA ILE A 312 -1.46 -14.70 11.37
C ILE A 312 -1.75 -14.68 12.87
N LYS A 313 -0.71 -14.84 13.70
CA LYS A 313 -0.78 -14.81 15.18
C LYS A 313 -1.37 -13.52 15.75
N ARG A 314 -1.17 -12.40 15.06
CA ARG A 314 -1.70 -11.08 15.46
C ARG A 314 -3.10 -10.81 14.92
N ARG A 315 -3.74 -11.79 14.26
CA ARG A 315 -5.10 -11.68 13.71
C ARG A 315 -5.20 -10.49 12.75
N TYR A 316 -4.36 -10.46 11.72
CA TYR A 316 -4.34 -9.43 10.68
C TYR A 316 -5.54 -9.51 9.72
N ILE A 317 -6.75 -9.60 10.30
CA ILE A 317 -8.04 -9.67 9.61
C ILE A 317 -8.65 -8.28 9.36
N GLN A 318 -7.94 -7.20 9.69
CA GLN A 318 -8.43 -5.84 9.56
C GLN A 318 -8.49 -5.40 8.08
N PRO A 319 -9.29 -4.36 7.76
CA PRO A 319 -9.48 -3.94 6.37
C PRO A 319 -8.18 -3.54 5.68
N TYR A 320 -7.23 -2.93 6.41
CA TYR A 320 -5.93 -2.54 5.87
C TYR A 320 -4.92 -3.68 5.67
N ALA A 321 -5.28 -4.91 6.07
CA ALA A 321 -4.48 -6.12 5.89
C ALA A 321 -5.27 -7.10 5.01
N LEU A 322 -5.97 -8.09 5.58
CA LEU A 322 -6.73 -9.07 4.80
C LEU A 322 -7.72 -8.43 3.79
N GLY A 323 -8.39 -7.33 4.15
CA GLY A 323 -9.29 -6.64 3.22
C GLY A 323 -8.56 -6.07 1.99
N HIS A 324 -7.35 -5.55 2.18
CA HIS A 324 -6.47 -5.03 1.13
C HIS A 324 -6.08 -6.14 0.16
N GLU A 325 -5.60 -7.27 0.69
CA GLU A 325 -5.19 -8.41 -0.12
C GLU A 325 -6.36 -9.03 -0.90
N ILE A 326 -7.57 -9.02 -0.36
CA ILE A 326 -8.76 -9.49 -1.07
C ILE A 326 -9.12 -8.58 -2.24
N VAL A 327 -9.02 -7.25 -2.07
CA VAL A 327 -9.28 -6.29 -3.16
C VAL A 327 -8.35 -6.52 -4.36
N HIS A 328 -7.11 -6.94 -4.10
CA HIS A 328 -6.15 -7.25 -5.16
C HIS A 328 -6.63 -8.33 -6.14
N SER A 329 -7.56 -9.20 -5.71
CA SER A 329 -8.19 -10.19 -6.59
C SER A 329 -8.82 -9.56 -7.83
N TRP A 330 -9.46 -8.39 -7.71
CA TRP A 330 -9.98 -7.64 -8.85
C TRP A 330 -8.91 -6.72 -9.47
N ILE A 331 -8.13 -6.06 -8.64
CA ILE A 331 -7.24 -4.95 -9.01
C ILE A 331 -5.79 -5.36 -8.76
N GLY A 332 -5.04 -5.66 -9.81
CA GLY A 332 -3.71 -6.27 -9.74
C GLY A 332 -3.71 -7.70 -10.27
N ASN A 333 -4.65 -8.55 -9.82
CA ASN A 333 -4.65 -9.97 -10.20
C ASN A 333 -5.63 -10.35 -11.33
N SER A 334 -6.66 -9.53 -11.56
CA SER A 334 -7.63 -9.73 -12.65
C SER A 334 -7.53 -8.61 -13.69
N VAL A 335 -7.52 -7.36 -13.23
CA VAL A 335 -7.06 -6.22 -14.04
C VAL A 335 -5.58 -6.00 -13.73
N LEU A 336 -4.73 -6.28 -14.71
CA LEU A 336 -3.27 -6.23 -14.56
C LEU A 336 -2.76 -4.78 -14.66
N ASN A 337 -1.55 -4.52 -14.18
CA ASN A 337 -0.93 -3.20 -14.26
C ASN A 337 0.52 -3.29 -14.76
N HIS A 338 0.94 -2.28 -15.52
CA HIS A 338 2.34 -2.04 -15.83
C HIS A 338 2.92 -1.08 -14.79
N ALA A 339 3.61 -1.61 -13.78
CA ALA A 339 4.05 -0.78 -12.64
C ALA A 339 5.04 0.31 -13.07
N ASP A 340 5.87 0.02 -14.07
CA ASP A 340 6.82 0.95 -14.71
C ASP A 340 6.13 2.12 -15.44
N ARG A 341 4.81 2.00 -15.71
CA ARG A 341 3.97 3.04 -16.34
C ARG A 341 3.02 3.72 -15.35
N GLY A 342 3.23 3.50 -14.05
CA GLY A 342 2.45 4.09 -12.97
C GLY A 342 1.49 3.09 -12.33
N ASN A 343 1.91 2.58 -11.17
CA ASN A 343 1.15 1.64 -10.36
C ASN A 343 -0.06 2.33 -9.68
N TRP A 344 -1.23 2.23 -10.32
CA TRP A 344 -2.49 2.74 -9.78
C TRP A 344 -3.18 1.76 -8.82
N VAL A 345 -2.78 0.49 -8.87
CA VAL A 345 -3.38 -0.64 -8.14
C VAL A 345 -3.32 -0.37 -6.63
N GLU A 346 -2.14 -0.04 -6.10
CA GLU A 346 -1.94 0.22 -4.67
C GLU A 346 -2.80 1.38 -4.15
N GLY A 347 -2.94 2.44 -4.95
CA GLY A 347 -3.74 3.61 -4.60
C GLY A 347 -5.23 3.30 -4.54
N LEU A 348 -5.76 2.56 -5.51
CA LEU A 348 -7.17 2.17 -5.52
C LEU A 348 -7.48 1.13 -4.44
N THR A 349 -6.62 0.13 -4.27
CA THR A 349 -6.75 -0.86 -3.21
C THR A 349 -6.76 -0.18 -1.85
N THR A 350 -5.82 0.73 -1.59
CA THR A 350 -5.77 1.54 -0.35
C THR A 350 -7.02 2.38 -0.14
N TYR A 351 -7.56 3.00 -1.19
CA TYR A 351 -8.81 3.75 -1.12
C TYR A 351 -9.99 2.84 -0.72
N LEU A 352 -10.09 1.64 -1.30
CA LEU A 352 -11.19 0.71 -1.03
C LEU A 352 -11.08 0.06 0.36
N SER A 353 -9.89 -0.41 0.72
CA SER A 353 -9.66 -1.22 1.92
C SER A 353 -9.48 -0.38 3.18
N ASN A 354 -8.69 0.68 3.12
CA ASN A 354 -8.33 1.44 4.32
C ASN A 354 -9.34 2.54 4.58
N TYR A 355 -9.80 3.22 3.52
CA TYR A 355 -10.72 4.34 3.64
C TYR A 355 -12.19 3.94 3.47
N TYR A 356 -12.57 3.50 2.27
CA TYR A 356 -13.97 3.37 1.88
C TYR A 356 -14.69 2.28 2.68
N TRP A 357 -13.97 1.24 3.11
CA TRP A 357 -14.47 0.27 4.08
C TRP A 357 -15.05 0.92 5.34
N ASN A 358 -14.38 1.93 5.91
CA ASN A 358 -14.86 2.61 7.10
C ASN A 358 -16.10 3.45 6.79
N GLU A 359 -16.14 4.09 5.62
CA GLU A 359 -17.31 4.86 5.19
C GLU A 359 -18.55 3.96 5.01
N ILE A 360 -18.39 2.85 4.29
CA ILE A 360 -19.49 1.95 3.96
C ILE A 360 -19.98 1.14 5.16
N SER A 361 -19.10 0.89 6.13
CA SER A 361 -19.46 0.30 7.42
C SER A 361 -20.16 1.28 8.36
N GLY A 362 -20.33 2.55 7.97
CA GLY A 362 -20.98 3.59 8.78
C GLY A 362 -20.12 4.20 9.88
N ASP A 363 -18.80 3.97 9.88
CA ASP A 363 -17.87 4.54 10.86
C ASP A 363 -17.27 5.86 10.33
N ALA A 364 -18.09 6.91 10.33
CA ALA A 364 -17.72 8.24 9.83
C ALA A 364 -16.49 8.82 10.53
N SER A 365 -16.29 8.49 11.82
CA SER A 365 -15.12 8.92 12.60
C SER A 365 -13.84 8.28 12.08
N LYS A 366 -13.83 6.94 11.89
CA LYS A 366 -12.66 6.26 11.29
C LYS A 366 -12.42 6.65 9.85
N ALA A 367 -13.47 6.85 9.04
CA ALA A 367 -13.31 7.32 7.66
C ALA A 367 -12.62 8.70 7.62
N ARG A 368 -13.04 9.63 8.49
CA ARG A 368 -12.38 10.93 8.65
C ARG A 368 -10.96 10.80 9.17
N ASP A 369 -10.73 9.94 10.15
CA ASP A 369 -9.40 9.68 10.73
C ASP A 369 -8.44 9.14 9.66
N GLN A 370 -8.91 8.24 8.79
CA GLN A 370 -8.10 7.67 7.72
C GLN A 370 -7.68 8.73 6.68
N ARG A 371 -8.61 9.59 6.24
CA ARG A 371 -8.25 10.70 5.33
C ARG A 371 -7.26 11.67 5.96
N ARG A 372 -7.44 11.97 7.25
CA ARG A 372 -6.45 12.76 8.02
C ARG A 372 -5.08 12.09 7.97
N GLN A 373 -4.99 10.80 8.30
CA GLN A 373 -3.71 10.08 8.30
C GLN A 373 -3.04 10.10 6.92
N PHE A 374 -3.80 9.94 5.83
CA PHE A 374 -3.26 10.03 4.47
C PHE A 374 -2.65 11.41 4.18
N ILE A 375 -3.40 12.48 4.48
CA ILE A 375 -2.94 13.85 4.28
C ILE A 375 -1.74 14.16 5.17
N GLN A 376 -1.77 13.74 6.44
CA GLN A 376 -0.66 13.95 7.36
C GLN A 376 0.61 13.26 6.90
N ALA A 377 0.49 12.02 6.42
CA ALA A 377 1.63 11.26 5.98
C ALA A 377 2.29 11.84 4.72
N TYR A 378 1.51 12.29 3.74
CA TYR A 378 2.06 13.07 2.62
C TYR A 378 2.77 14.34 3.08
N ASN A 379 2.18 15.10 4.01
CA ASN A 379 2.78 16.35 4.49
C ASN A 379 4.05 16.16 5.32
N LEU A 380 4.18 15.06 6.05
CA LEU A 380 5.37 14.78 6.86
C LEU A 380 6.47 14.05 6.08
N GLN A 381 6.11 13.11 5.20
CA GLN A 381 7.07 12.23 4.51
C GLN A 381 7.55 12.78 3.16
N VAL A 382 6.74 13.62 2.50
CA VAL A 382 7.04 14.09 1.13
C VAL A 382 7.45 15.56 1.16
N ARG A 383 8.75 15.82 1.25
CA ARG A 383 9.30 17.17 1.04
C ARG A 383 9.13 17.61 -0.42
N GLU A 384 9.01 18.91 -0.66
CA GLU A 384 8.80 19.46 -2.01
C GLU A 384 9.91 19.07 -2.99
N ASP A 385 11.17 19.07 -2.53
CA ASP A 385 12.34 18.68 -3.34
C ASP A 385 12.46 17.17 -3.60
N ARG A 386 11.62 16.36 -2.95
CA ARG A 386 11.58 14.90 -3.10
C ARG A 386 10.27 14.38 -3.68
N ASP A 387 9.29 15.25 -3.94
CA ASP A 387 7.98 14.89 -4.48
C ASP A 387 8.07 14.48 -5.96
N TYR A 388 7.23 13.55 -6.38
CA TYR A 388 7.15 13.10 -7.78
C TYR A 388 5.69 12.77 -8.17
N PRO A 389 5.33 12.85 -9.47
CA PRO A 389 3.97 12.56 -9.94
C PRO A 389 3.52 11.13 -9.64
N ILE A 390 2.24 10.91 -9.35
CA ILE A 390 1.70 9.56 -9.08
C ILE A 390 1.95 8.62 -10.28
N ALA A 391 1.91 9.15 -11.51
CA ALA A 391 2.25 8.41 -12.73
C ALA A 391 3.65 7.76 -12.73
N GLN A 392 4.57 8.20 -11.87
CA GLN A 392 5.92 7.65 -11.76
C GLN A 392 6.10 6.68 -10.58
N PHE A 393 5.04 6.45 -9.78
CA PHE A 393 5.10 5.47 -8.72
C PHE A 393 5.13 4.05 -9.31
N VAL A 394 6.17 3.28 -8.97
CA VAL A 394 6.33 1.88 -9.41
C VAL A 394 6.05 0.94 -8.24
N LEU A 395 6.84 1.08 -7.17
CA LEU A 395 6.75 0.28 -5.96
C LEU A 395 7.26 1.08 -4.76
N LYS A 396 6.92 0.63 -3.56
CA LYS A 396 7.30 1.28 -2.29
C LYS A 396 8.69 0.84 -1.84
N HIS A 397 9.64 1.78 -1.77
CA HIS A 397 10.95 1.55 -1.14
C HIS A 397 11.07 2.22 0.23
N ASP A 398 10.41 3.37 0.40
CA ASP A 398 10.45 4.16 1.63
C ASP A 398 9.07 4.74 2.00
N GLU A 399 9.02 5.51 3.10
CA GLU A 399 7.79 6.16 3.55
C GLU A 399 7.30 7.29 2.64
N ARG A 400 8.19 7.86 1.81
CA ARG A 400 7.81 8.85 0.81
C ARG A 400 7.05 8.16 -0.32
N ASP A 401 7.55 7.03 -0.81
CA ASP A 401 6.87 6.25 -1.86
C ASP A 401 5.51 5.76 -1.36
N ASN A 402 5.43 5.30 -0.11
CA ASN A 402 4.16 4.95 0.55
C ASN A 402 3.19 6.15 0.57
N ALA A 403 3.67 7.33 0.92
CA ALA A 403 2.83 8.51 1.00
C ALA A 403 2.32 9.01 -0.35
N ILE A 404 3.07 8.79 -1.43
CA ILE A 404 2.68 9.17 -2.80
C ILE A 404 1.80 8.08 -3.42
N GLY A 405 2.31 6.85 -3.53
CA GLY A 405 1.69 5.75 -4.27
C GLY A 405 0.44 5.15 -3.62
N TYR A 406 0.36 5.20 -2.28
CA TYR A 406 -0.78 4.64 -1.55
C TYR A 406 -1.70 5.76 -1.06
N GLN A 407 -1.16 6.68 -0.27
CA GLN A 407 -1.99 7.61 0.52
C GLN A 407 -2.49 8.80 -0.30
N LYS A 408 -1.60 9.49 -1.02
CA LYS A 408 -2.00 10.56 -1.96
C LYS A 408 -2.86 9.98 -3.09
N ALA A 409 -2.46 8.85 -3.69
CA ALA A 409 -3.26 8.19 -4.71
C ALA A 409 -4.67 7.80 -4.24
N ALA A 410 -4.82 7.26 -3.01
CA ALA A 410 -6.13 6.99 -2.44
C ALA A 410 -6.98 8.25 -2.28
N MET A 411 -6.38 9.37 -1.84
CA MET A 411 -7.07 10.65 -1.79
C MET A 411 -7.42 11.21 -3.18
N VAL A 412 -6.64 10.90 -4.22
CA VAL A 412 -7.00 11.28 -5.60
C VAL A 412 -8.21 10.49 -6.10
N PHE A 413 -8.33 9.19 -5.79
CA PHE A 413 -9.56 8.44 -6.07
C PHE A 413 -10.77 8.99 -5.29
N HIS A 414 -10.57 9.42 -4.04
CA HIS A 414 -11.59 10.13 -3.27
C HIS A 414 -12.05 11.42 -3.96
N LEU A 415 -11.10 12.25 -4.41
CA LEU A 415 -11.40 13.49 -5.16
C LEU A 415 -12.08 13.20 -6.49
N LEU A 416 -11.69 12.14 -7.21
CA LEU A 416 -12.33 11.74 -8.46
C LEU A 416 -13.79 11.36 -8.22
N ARG A 417 -14.08 10.60 -7.15
CA ARG A 417 -15.44 10.29 -6.74
C ARG A 417 -16.25 11.54 -6.40
N GLN A 418 -15.65 12.51 -5.70
CA GLN A 418 -16.33 13.78 -5.41
C GLN A 418 -16.63 14.58 -6.70
N GLU A 419 -15.73 14.55 -7.68
CA GLU A 419 -15.90 15.27 -8.94
C GLU A 419 -16.98 14.65 -9.83
N VAL A 420 -16.98 13.32 -10.00
CA VAL A 420 -17.93 12.63 -10.89
C VAL A 420 -19.24 12.23 -10.20
N GLY A 421 -19.24 12.09 -8.87
CA GLY A 421 -20.35 11.59 -8.07
C GLY A 421 -20.33 10.07 -7.89
N ASP A 422 -20.97 9.59 -6.82
CA ASP A 422 -20.93 8.18 -6.38
C ASP A 422 -21.37 7.18 -7.45
N GLU A 423 -22.52 7.41 -8.08
CA GLU A 423 -23.09 6.49 -9.05
C GLU A 423 -22.16 6.28 -10.25
N LEU A 424 -21.67 7.39 -10.81
CA LEU A 424 -20.76 7.38 -11.96
C LEU A 424 -19.39 6.81 -11.59
N PHE A 425 -18.90 7.06 -10.37
CA PHE A 425 -17.66 6.48 -9.89
C PHE A 425 -17.74 4.95 -9.86
N TRP A 426 -18.75 4.39 -9.16
CA TRP A 426 -18.89 2.93 -9.06
C TRP A 426 -19.23 2.27 -10.40
N SER A 427 -20.02 2.94 -11.25
CA SER A 427 -20.26 2.47 -12.62
C SER A 427 -18.96 2.39 -13.42
N SER A 428 -18.09 3.41 -13.32
CA SER A 428 -16.80 3.45 -14.00
C SER A 428 -15.85 2.36 -13.49
N ILE A 429 -15.77 2.12 -12.18
CA ILE A 429 -14.95 1.06 -11.60
C ILE A 429 -15.40 -0.33 -12.09
N ARG A 430 -16.71 -0.63 -12.05
CA ARG A 430 -17.23 -1.92 -12.56
C ARG A 430 -16.96 -2.09 -14.05
N ARG A 431 -17.08 -1.01 -14.83
CA ARG A 431 -16.80 -1.02 -16.27
C ARG A 431 -15.32 -1.21 -16.56
N LEU A 432 -14.42 -0.62 -15.76
CA LEU A 432 -12.98 -0.85 -15.84
C LEU A 432 -12.68 -2.34 -15.62
N ILE A 433 -13.19 -2.91 -14.52
CA ILE A 433 -12.97 -4.32 -14.18
C ILE A 433 -13.48 -5.24 -15.30
N ALA A 434 -14.72 -5.05 -15.75
CA ALA A 434 -15.30 -5.89 -16.79
C ALA A 434 -14.57 -5.76 -18.15
N ARG A 435 -14.03 -4.58 -18.48
CA ARG A 435 -13.37 -4.33 -19.78
C ARG A 435 -11.93 -4.84 -19.82
N TYR A 436 -11.25 -4.88 -18.68
CA TYR A 436 -9.83 -5.21 -18.58
C TYR A 436 -9.54 -6.49 -17.79
N GLN A 437 -10.55 -7.29 -17.47
CA GLN A 437 -10.33 -8.62 -16.92
C GLN A 437 -9.40 -9.44 -17.84
N GLY A 438 -8.30 -9.95 -17.27
CA GLY A 438 -7.24 -10.67 -17.98
C GLY A 438 -6.36 -9.78 -18.87
N ARG A 439 -6.35 -8.45 -18.66
CA ARG A 439 -5.61 -7.49 -19.48
C ARG A 439 -4.98 -6.40 -18.62
N TYR A 440 -3.93 -5.78 -19.15
CA TYR A 440 -3.30 -4.62 -18.55
C TYR A 440 -4.14 -3.36 -18.73
N ALA A 441 -4.23 -2.55 -17.68
CA ALA A 441 -4.78 -1.21 -17.69
C ALA A 441 -3.78 -0.21 -17.10
N GLU A 442 -3.71 0.99 -17.69
CA GLU A 442 -2.88 2.10 -17.24
C GLU A 442 -3.73 3.30 -16.79
N TRP A 443 -3.11 4.34 -16.23
CA TRP A 443 -3.83 5.56 -15.85
C TRP A 443 -4.65 6.18 -17.00
N SER A 444 -4.17 6.11 -18.24
CA SER A 444 -4.92 6.57 -19.42
C SER A 444 -6.17 5.74 -19.72
N ASP A 445 -6.16 4.46 -19.37
CA ASP A 445 -7.33 3.59 -19.50
C ASP A 445 -8.39 3.93 -18.45
N LEU A 446 -7.95 4.22 -17.22
CA LEU A 446 -8.81 4.73 -16.17
C LEU A 446 -9.44 6.07 -16.61
N GLU A 447 -8.63 7.01 -17.09
CA GLU A 447 -9.11 8.30 -17.63
C GLU A 447 -10.17 8.09 -18.71
N ARG A 448 -9.91 7.20 -19.67
CA ARG A 448 -10.84 6.87 -20.75
C ARG A 448 -12.15 6.29 -20.22
N VAL A 449 -12.10 5.30 -19.32
CA VAL A 449 -13.31 4.66 -18.79
C VAL A 449 -14.17 5.66 -18.00
N PHE A 450 -13.55 6.50 -17.17
CA PHE A 450 -14.27 7.52 -16.41
C PHE A 450 -14.84 8.62 -17.32
N THR A 451 -14.11 9.05 -18.35
CA THR A 451 -14.58 10.03 -19.35
C THR A 451 -15.77 9.47 -20.14
N GLU A 452 -15.67 8.24 -20.66
CA GLU A 452 -16.74 7.59 -21.41
C GLU A 452 -18.00 7.35 -20.57
N THR A 453 -17.84 7.03 -19.29
CA THR A 453 -18.97 6.69 -18.40
C THR A 453 -19.65 7.93 -17.84
N SER A 454 -18.88 8.98 -17.52
CA SER A 454 -19.42 10.24 -16.99
C SER A 454 -19.91 11.20 -18.08
N GLY A 455 -19.45 11.05 -19.32
CA GLY A 455 -19.71 12.00 -20.40
C GLY A 455 -19.00 13.36 -20.22
N ARG A 456 -17.99 13.43 -19.34
CA ARG A 456 -17.23 14.65 -19.02
C ARG A 456 -15.79 14.50 -19.46
N ASP A 457 -15.19 15.58 -19.98
CA ASP A 457 -13.74 15.62 -20.18
C ASP A 457 -13.04 15.71 -18.82
N LEU A 458 -12.31 14.64 -18.47
CA LEU A 458 -11.56 14.53 -17.22
C LEU A 458 -10.06 14.71 -17.42
N ARG A 459 -9.59 15.08 -18.61
CA ARG A 459 -8.16 15.21 -18.87
C ARG A 459 -7.50 16.21 -17.93
N TRP A 460 -8.19 17.30 -17.61
CA TRP A 460 -7.71 18.29 -16.64
C TRP A 460 -7.46 17.68 -15.25
N PHE A 461 -8.30 16.73 -14.82
CA PHE A 461 -8.21 16.09 -13.51
C PHE A 461 -6.98 15.20 -13.44
N PHE A 462 -6.80 14.31 -14.44
CA PHE A 462 -5.66 13.40 -14.49
C PHE A 462 -4.35 14.16 -14.71
N ALA A 463 -4.33 15.17 -15.58
CA ALA A 463 -3.18 16.06 -15.77
C ALA A 463 -2.76 16.75 -14.46
N GLN A 464 -3.73 17.14 -13.63
CA GLN A 464 -3.46 17.84 -12.37
C GLN A 464 -3.01 16.90 -11.26
N TRP A 465 -3.68 15.76 -11.08
CA TRP A 465 -3.51 14.92 -9.89
C TRP A 465 -2.58 13.73 -10.09
N ILE A 466 -2.45 13.24 -11.32
CA ILE A 466 -1.66 12.05 -11.66
C ILE A 466 -0.31 12.44 -12.25
N ASP A 467 -0.30 13.41 -13.18
CA ASP A 467 0.88 13.74 -13.97
C ASP A 467 1.76 14.87 -13.37
N ARG A 468 1.29 15.50 -12.29
CA ARG A 468 1.97 16.62 -11.63
C ARG A 468 2.27 16.35 -10.15
N THR A 469 3.33 16.97 -9.66
CA THR A 469 3.68 17.01 -8.23
C THR A 469 2.84 18.02 -7.45
N GLY A 470 2.89 17.93 -6.12
CA GLY A 470 2.26 18.90 -5.23
C GLY A 470 0.79 18.61 -4.89
N ALA A 471 0.22 19.54 -4.12
CA ALA A 471 -1.18 19.62 -3.72
C ALA A 471 -1.46 21.09 -3.32
N PRO A 472 -2.72 21.57 -3.35
CA PRO A 472 -3.05 22.96 -3.02
C PRO A 472 -2.68 23.34 -1.59
N VAL A 473 -2.31 24.61 -1.39
CA VAL A 473 -2.14 25.26 -0.08
C VAL A 473 -3.23 26.34 0.08
N PRO A 474 -4.49 25.97 0.39
CA PRO A 474 -5.55 26.96 0.54
C PRO A 474 -5.37 27.74 1.84
N THR A 475 -5.48 29.07 1.76
CA THR A 475 -5.53 29.98 2.91
C THR A 475 -6.77 30.86 2.83
N VAL A 476 -7.32 31.24 3.99
CA VAL A 476 -8.42 32.22 4.05
C VAL A 476 -7.77 33.61 3.93
N ARG A 477 -7.93 34.24 2.76
CA ARG A 477 -7.50 35.63 2.56
C ARG A 477 -8.35 36.58 3.39
N ARG A 478 -9.66 36.35 3.38
CA ARG A 478 -10.64 37.19 4.07
C ARG A 478 -11.91 36.42 4.38
N ALA A 479 -12.48 36.63 5.57
CA ALA A 479 -13.81 36.15 5.93
C ALA A 479 -14.62 37.32 6.51
N VAL A 480 -15.69 37.73 5.81
CA VAL A 480 -16.53 38.88 6.17
C VAL A 480 -17.93 38.41 6.53
N VAL A 481 -18.48 38.97 7.60
CA VAL A 481 -19.86 38.71 8.03
C VAL A 481 -20.67 39.99 7.92
N HIS A 482 -21.83 39.88 7.28
CA HIS A 482 -22.87 40.91 7.26
C HIS A 482 -24.10 40.42 8.01
N GLN A 483 -24.60 41.21 8.96
CA GLN A 483 -25.90 40.95 9.56
C GLN A 483 -26.99 41.28 8.54
N ILE A 484 -27.83 40.31 8.24
CA ILE A 484 -28.94 40.42 7.30
C ILE A 484 -30.23 40.06 8.07
N GLY A 485 -31.02 41.06 8.46
CA GLY A 485 -32.27 40.82 9.17
C GLY A 485 -32.84 42.09 9.77
N VAL A 486 -34.16 42.28 9.63
CA VAL A 486 -34.94 43.30 10.31
C VAL A 486 -36.10 42.57 10.97
N GLU A 487 -36.26 42.78 12.28
CA GLU A 487 -37.25 42.19 13.21
C GLU A 487 -37.06 40.71 13.65
N ALA A 488 -36.91 40.56 14.98
CA ALA A 488 -36.96 39.36 15.84
C ALA A 488 -36.04 38.15 15.59
N ARG A 489 -35.34 38.02 14.46
CA ARG A 489 -34.24 37.03 14.31
C ARG A 489 -33.07 37.61 13.52
N ASP A 490 -31.97 37.88 14.22
CA ASP A 490 -30.69 38.21 13.57
C ASP A 490 -30.24 37.03 12.71
N SER A 491 -30.08 37.25 11.40
CA SER A 491 -29.40 36.30 10.52
C SER A 491 -28.12 36.92 9.95
N TYR A 492 -27.18 36.08 9.56
CA TYR A 492 -25.85 36.50 9.16
C TYR A 492 -25.49 35.90 7.81
N ARG A 493 -24.91 36.70 6.91
CA ARG A 493 -24.31 36.26 5.66
C ARG A 493 -22.80 36.27 5.83
N LEU A 494 -22.19 35.11 5.66
CA LEU A 494 -20.73 34.95 5.67
C LEU A 494 -20.24 34.84 4.24
N THR A 495 -19.19 35.58 3.94
CA THR A 495 -18.48 35.55 2.66
C THR A 495 -17.02 35.22 2.92
N VAL A 496 -16.50 34.14 2.32
CA VAL A 496 -15.13 33.66 2.52
C VAL A 496 -14.36 33.68 1.21
N ASP A 497 -13.24 34.37 1.23
CA ASP A 497 -12.33 34.55 0.11
C ASP A 497 -11.09 33.68 0.34
N LEU A 498 -10.89 32.71 -0.54
CA LEU A 498 -9.78 31.77 -0.48
C LEU A 498 -8.72 32.17 -1.48
N GLU A 499 -7.46 32.08 -1.06
CA GLU A 499 -6.31 32.16 -1.95
C GLU A 499 -5.53 30.85 -1.92
N GLN A 500 -4.76 30.62 -2.98
CA GLN A 500 -3.80 29.53 -3.05
C GLN A 500 -2.44 30.14 -3.31
N THR A 501 -1.46 29.77 -2.51
CA THR A 501 -0.07 30.02 -2.88
C THR A 501 0.38 29.00 -3.93
N ASP A 502 1.40 29.36 -4.70
CA ASP A 502 2.06 28.47 -5.66
C ASP A 502 1.20 28.10 -6.89
N ARG A 503 1.24 26.83 -7.31
CA ARG A 503 0.56 26.33 -8.51
C ARG A 503 -0.92 26.14 -8.23
N THR A 504 -1.78 26.73 -9.05
CA THR A 504 -3.24 26.62 -8.91
C THR A 504 -3.73 25.19 -9.13
N PHE A 505 -4.56 24.70 -8.19
CA PHE A 505 -5.30 23.44 -8.32
C PHE A 505 -6.80 23.71 -8.38
N ILE A 506 -7.50 22.89 -9.17
CA ILE A 506 -8.95 22.81 -9.24
C ILE A 506 -9.45 21.70 -8.31
N ALA A 507 -10.26 22.03 -7.30
CA ALA A 507 -10.81 21.03 -6.38
C ALA A 507 -12.03 21.53 -5.61
N PRO A 508 -12.97 20.64 -5.22
CA PRO A 508 -13.96 21.00 -4.20
C PRO A 508 -13.28 21.24 -2.84
N ILE A 509 -13.83 22.16 -2.06
CA ILE A 509 -13.37 22.45 -0.70
C ILE A 509 -14.57 22.59 0.25
N GLN A 510 -14.41 22.08 1.48
CA GLN A 510 -15.38 22.31 2.56
C GLN A 510 -14.83 23.31 3.57
N LEU A 511 -15.68 24.18 4.07
CA LEU A 511 -15.38 25.13 5.13
C LEU A 511 -16.27 24.83 6.34
N GLY A 512 -15.66 24.69 7.52
CA GLY A 512 -16.37 24.60 8.79
C GLY A 512 -16.57 25.99 9.38
N VAL A 513 -17.79 26.32 9.79
CA VAL A 513 -18.13 27.61 10.40
C VAL A 513 -18.66 27.38 11.80
N ASP A 514 -17.90 27.81 12.79
CA ASP A 514 -18.35 27.78 14.19
C ASP A 514 -19.04 29.10 14.52
N MET A 515 -20.23 29.03 15.11
CA MET A 515 -21.06 30.18 15.42
C MET A 515 -21.07 30.47 16.92
N ALA A 516 -21.42 31.70 17.29
CA ALA A 516 -21.50 32.16 18.68
C ALA A 516 -22.52 31.35 19.52
N SER A 517 -23.51 30.73 18.88
CA SER A 517 -24.45 29.80 19.52
C SER A 517 -23.79 28.49 19.99
N GLY A 518 -22.58 28.18 19.53
CA GLY A 518 -21.93 26.89 19.72
C GLY A 518 -22.28 25.84 18.65
N GLU A 519 -23.16 26.17 17.70
CA GLU A 519 -23.45 25.32 16.53
C GLU A 519 -22.38 25.51 15.45
N SER A 520 -22.02 24.43 14.75
CA SER A 520 -21.13 24.44 13.60
C SER A 520 -21.86 24.04 12.32
N ARG A 521 -21.55 24.68 11.19
CA ARG A 521 -22.06 24.33 9.86
C ARG A 521 -20.95 24.07 8.86
N LEU A 522 -21.24 23.27 7.84
CA LEU A 522 -20.36 23.07 6.70
C LEU A 522 -20.87 23.87 5.51
N ILE A 523 -19.95 24.54 4.81
CA ILE A 523 -20.21 25.23 3.55
C ILE A 523 -19.30 24.60 2.49
N SER A 524 -19.84 24.40 1.30
CA SER A 524 -19.08 23.88 0.15
C SER A 524 -18.66 25.03 -0.77
N GLY A 525 -17.48 24.92 -1.35
CA GLY A 525 -16.97 25.83 -2.38
C GLY A 525 -16.01 25.13 -3.33
N ARG A 526 -15.30 25.90 -4.17
CA ARG A 526 -14.31 25.37 -5.11
C ARG A 526 -13.01 26.17 -5.07
N LEU A 527 -11.91 25.52 -5.44
CA LEU A 527 -10.60 26.11 -5.66
C LEU A 527 -10.26 26.06 -7.16
N PRO A 528 -9.56 27.07 -7.72
CA PRO A 528 -9.70 28.47 -7.29
C PRO A 528 -11.18 28.87 -7.43
N ASP A 529 -11.62 29.83 -6.63
CA ASP A 529 -12.93 30.42 -6.82
C ASP A 529 -12.79 31.73 -7.59
N GLU A 530 -13.69 31.98 -8.55
CA GLU A 530 -13.75 33.26 -9.24
C GLU A 530 -14.40 34.33 -8.34
N HIS A 531 -15.26 33.89 -7.41
CA HIS A 531 -16.00 34.75 -6.49
C HIS A 531 -15.80 34.25 -5.05
N PRO A 532 -15.92 35.11 -4.03
CA PRO A 532 -15.93 34.65 -2.65
C PRO A 532 -17.05 33.62 -2.39
N ILE A 533 -16.75 32.58 -1.62
CA ILE A 533 -17.72 31.56 -1.20
C ILE A 533 -18.74 32.22 -0.27
N GLU A 534 -20.01 32.21 -0.66
CA GLU A 534 -21.10 32.74 0.16
C GLU A 534 -21.86 31.64 0.90
N ALA A 535 -22.01 31.82 2.21
CA ALA A 535 -22.88 30.98 3.03
C ALA A 535 -24.36 31.30 2.80
N GLU A 536 -25.21 30.28 2.89
CA GLU A 536 -26.63 30.49 3.19
C GLU A 536 -26.80 31.27 4.51
N ALA A 537 -27.96 31.89 4.70
CA ALA A 537 -28.23 32.68 5.90
C ALA A 537 -28.01 31.86 7.19
N LEU A 538 -27.08 32.33 8.02
CA LEU A 538 -26.66 31.69 9.26
C LEU A 538 -27.51 32.24 10.44
N PRO A 539 -28.01 31.38 11.33
CA PRO A 539 -28.92 31.77 12.41
C PRO A 539 -28.20 32.45 13.60
N SER A 540 -26.86 32.48 13.58
CA SER A 540 -26.03 33.02 14.63
C SER A 540 -24.74 33.57 14.04
N ARG A 541 -24.10 34.49 14.77
CA ARG A 541 -22.88 35.18 14.32
C ARG A 541 -21.75 34.16 14.13
N PRO A 542 -21.16 34.05 12.92
CA PRO A 542 -19.97 33.25 12.69
C PRO A 542 -18.78 33.81 13.45
N MET A 543 -18.04 32.93 14.11
CA MET A 543 -16.87 33.29 14.93
C MET A 543 -15.57 32.78 14.31
N ARG A 544 -15.60 31.60 13.68
CA ARG A 544 -14.41 30.95 13.16
C ARG A 544 -14.71 30.23 11.85
N VAL A 545 -13.79 30.34 10.90
CA VAL A 545 -13.79 29.54 9.67
C VAL A 545 -12.62 28.57 9.70
N THR A 546 -12.89 27.31 9.37
CA THR A 546 -11.93 26.21 9.33
C THR A 546 -11.86 25.65 7.92
N ILE A 547 -10.66 25.57 7.35
CA ILE A 547 -10.49 24.92 6.06
C ILE A 547 -10.54 23.40 6.23
N ASP A 548 -11.44 22.78 5.48
CA ASP A 548 -11.58 21.33 5.32
C ASP A 548 -11.56 20.55 6.65
N PRO A 549 -12.51 20.82 7.57
CA PRO A 549 -12.51 20.20 8.90
C PRO A 549 -12.66 18.66 8.86
N ASN A 550 -13.08 18.11 7.72
CA ASN A 550 -13.34 16.70 7.49
C ASN A 550 -12.29 16.01 6.61
N TRP A 551 -11.20 16.70 6.26
CA TRP A 551 -10.08 16.14 5.50
C TRP A 551 -10.54 15.56 4.15
N GLN A 552 -11.44 16.26 3.46
CA GLN A 552 -11.97 15.87 2.15
C GLN A 552 -11.00 16.22 1.02
N LEU A 553 -10.17 17.24 1.19
CA LEU A 553 -9.27 17.76 0.18
C LEU A 553 -7.84 17.27 0.40
N MET A 554 -7.25 16.64 -0.61
CA MET A 554 -5.81 16.41 -0.65
C MET A 554 -5.10 17.77 -0.73
N ARG A 555 -4.43 18.18 0.35
CA ARG A 555 -3.78 19.50 0.45
C ARG A 555 -2.45 19.46 1.20
N ARG A 556 -1.64 20.48 0.95
CA ARG A 556 -0.48 20.79 1.78
C ARG A 556 -0.93 21.52 3.04
N VAL A 557 -0.39 21.12 4.18
CA VAL A 557 -0.62 21.73 5.50
C VAL A 557 0.74 22.03 6.12
N PRO A 558 1.04 23.29 6.48
CA PRO A 558 2.30 23.62 7.13
C PRO A 558 2.47 22.81 8.43
N ARG A 559 3.69 22.34 8.70
CA ARG A 559 3.98 21.45 9.85
C ARG A 559 3.47 21.99 11.18
N LYS A 560 3.56 23.30 11.39
CA LYS A 560 3.09 24.02 12.59
C LYS A 560 1.56 23.98 12.77
N ASP A 561 0.83 23.84 11.67
CA ASP A 561 -0.63 23.85 11.63
C ASP A 561 -1.21 22.43 11.61
N MET A 562 -0.36 21.40 11.56
CA MET A 562 -0.77 20.01 11.73
C MET A 562 -0.88 19.65 13.22
N PRO A 563 -1.77 18.72 13.62
CA PRO A 563 -1.69 18.13 14.96
C PRO A 563 -0.27 17.58 15.21
N PRO A 564 0.39 17.92 16.33
CA PRO A 564 1.75 17.45 16.59
C PRO A 564 1.72 15.98 16.93
N VAL A 565 2.57 15.19 16.29
CA VAL A 565 2.67 13.74 16.49
C VAL A 565 4.14 13.32 16.54
N LEU A 566 4.45 12.11 17.00
CA LEU A 566 5.84 11.62 17.02
C LEU A 566 6.46 11.61 15.62
N ASN A 567 5.65 11.43 14.56
CA ASN A 567 6.16 11.47 13.19
C ASN A 567 6.65 12.85 12.74
N HIS A 568 6.30 13.95 13.42
CA HIS A 568 7.00 15.22 13.24
C HIS A 568 8.46 15.08 13.63
N TYR A 569 8.76 14.47 14.78
CA TYR A 569 10.13 14.18 15.21
C TYR A 569 10.85 13.23 14.24
N VAL A 570 10.16 12.20 13.75
CA VAL A 570 10.76 11.22 12.82
C VAL A 570 11.16 11.85 11.48
N THR A 571 10.46 12.89 11.05
CA THR A 571 10.68 13.54 9.74
C THR A 571 11.41 14.88 9.85
N ASP A 572 11.73 15.32 11.07
CA ASP A 572 12.54 16.52 11.27
C ASP A 572 14.00 16.21 10.97
N ILE A 573 14.60 17.02 10.09
CA ILE A 573 16.00 16.91 9.68
C ILE A 573 16.93 17.21 10.88
N ARG A 574 16.51 18.13 11.76
CA ARG A 574 17.21 18.41 13.01
C ARG A 574 16.43 17.80 14.14
N ARG A 575 17.01 16.78 14.78
CA ARG A 575 16.32 16.09 15.87
C ARG A 575 17.27 15.60 16.94
N SER A 576 16.77 15.51 18.16
CA SER A 576 17.56 15.05 19.31
C SER A 576 16.79 14.09 20.20
N VAL A 577 17.51 13.17 20.84
CA VAL A 577 16.96 12.28 21.86
C VAL A 577 17.57 12.65 23.20
N ILE A 578 16.73 12.87 24.21
CA ILE A 578 17.16 13.07 25.60
C ILE A 578 16.88 11.77 26.36
N VAL A 579 17.93 11.19 26.93
CA VAL A 579 17.86 9.95 27.71
C VAL A 579 18.31 10.21 29.15
N PRO A 580 17.50 9.92 30.18
CA PRO A 580 17.86 10.14 31.57
C PRO A 580 19.15 9.43 31.97
N SER A 581 20.00 10.11 32.76
CA SER A 581 21.31 9.57 33.19
C SER A 581 21.31 8.85 34.53
N SER A 582 20.34 9.07 35.42
CA SER A 582 20.28 8.48 36.76
C SER A 582 19.83 7.01 36.70
N GLY A 583 20.38 6.01 37.41
CA GLY A 583 21.57 5.82 38.24
C GLY A 583 21.54 4.35 38.70
N GLN A 584 22.62 3.57 38.51
CA GLN A 584 22.94 2.19 39.00
C GLN A 584 21.88 1.05 39.17
N THR A 585 20.58 1.22 38.96
CA THR A 585 19.59 0.14 39.07
C THR A 585 18.72 0.04 37.82
N THR A 586 19.01 -0.98 37.00
CA THR A 586 18.20 -1.71 35.98
C THR A 586 17.27 -0.98 34.97
N ALA A 587 16.74 0.20 35.24
CA ALA A 587 16.01 1.06 34.29
C ALA A 587 16.83 1.61 33.09
N PRO A 588 18.18 1.78 33.14
CA PRO A 588 18.94 2.32 32.01
C PRO A 588 18.90 1.47 30.74
N GLY A 589 18.69 0.15 30.84
CA GLY A 589 18.81 -0.76 29.70
C GLY A 589 17.86 -0.44 28.56
N VAL A 590 16.58 -0.27 28.87
CA VAL A 590 15.52 -0.20 27.84
C VAL A 590 15.54 1.10 27.07
N PHE A 591 15.77 2.23 27.74
CA PHE A 591 15.90 3.52 27.06
C PHE A 591 17.23 3.65 26.29
N ARG A 592 18.32 3.09 26.82
CA ARG A 592 19.59 3.00 26.07
C ARG A 592 19.48 2.09 24.87
N GLU A 593 18.78 0.96 24.97
CA GLU A 593 18.48 0.08 23.84
C GLU A 593 17.61 0.78 22.78
N LEU A 594 16.62 1.56 23.20
CA LEU A 594 15.83 2.38 22.27
C LEU A 594 16.69 3.45 21.59
N ALA A 595 17.58 4.13 22.33
CA ALA A 595 18.51 5.10 21.79
C ALA A 595 19.52 4.46 20.81
N ALA A 596 20.12 3.33 21.17
CA ALA A 596 21.03 2.57 20.31
C ALA A 596 20.34 2.08 19.03
N ARG A 597 19.07 1.67 19.11
CA ARG A 597 18.27 1.35 17.92
C ARG A 597 18.08 2.55 17.01
N LEU A 598 17.88 3.75 17.57
CA LEU A 598 17.77 4.98 16.78
C LEU A 598 19.10 5.36 16.12
N GLU A 599 20.22 5.23 16.83
CA GLU A 599 21.56 5.45 16.25
C GLU A 599 21.84 4.47 15.12
N ALA A 600 21.53 3.19 15.33
CA ALA A 600 21.70 2.16 14.30
C ALA A 600 20.85 2.43 13.05
N GLN A 601 19.59 2.90 13.22
CA GLN A 601 18.73 3.29 12.11
C GLN A 601 19.27 4.51 11.34
N ASP A 602 19.92 5.44 12.03
CA ASP A 602 20.47 6.66 11.44
C ASP A 602 21.89 6.49 10.90
N ALA A 603 22.54 5.34 11.13
CA ALA A 603 23.92 5.09 10.72
C ALA A 603 24.15 5.27 9.22
N ALA A 604 23.17 4.91 8.38
CA ALA A 604 23.23 5.06 6.92
C ALA A 604 22.97 6.49 6.42
N LYS A 605 22.52 7.41 7.29
CA LYS A 605 22.19 8.79 6.91
C LYS A 605 23.41 9.71 6.97
N PRO A 606 23.39 10.84 6.23
CA PRO A 606 24.36 11.91 6.40
C PRO A 606 24.45 12.37 7.85
N GLU A 607 25.64 12.71 8.34
CA GLU A 607 25.86 13.12 9.74
C GLU A 607 24.94 14.27 10.18
N THR A 608 24.64 15.20 9.28
CA THR A 608 23.73 16.33 9.50
C THR A 608 22.26 15.95 9.69
N GLU A 609 21.87 14.72 9.34
CA GLU A 609 20.50 14.19 9.48
C GLU A 609 20.37 13.15 10.60
N ARG A 610 21.48 12.81 11.28
CA ARG A 610 21.47 11.85 12.39
C ARG A 610 20.90 12.50 13.64
N ALA A 611 20.11 11.75 14.41
CA ALA A 611 19.63 12.22 15.70
C ALA A 611 20.80 12.46 16.67
N VAL A 612 20.81 13.64 17.31
CA VAL A 612 21.77 13.93 18.39
C VAL A 612 21.26 13.32 19.69
N ILE A 613 21.98 12.35 20.26
CA ILE A 613 21.59 11.71 21.53
C ILE A 613 22.35 12.34 22.70
N SER A 614 21.62 12.74 23.73
CA SER A 614 22.17 13.33 24.94
C SER A 614 21.77 12.56 26.21
N PHE A 615 22.72 12.50 27.14
CA PHE A 615 22.57 11.88 28.46
C PHE A 615 22.83 12.95 29.53
N PRO A 616 21.84 13.83 29.83
CA PRO A 616 22.04 14.90 30.80
C PRO A 616 22.15 14.36 32.23
N THR A 617 23.13 14.84 32.99
CA THR A 617 23.32 14.49 34.41
C THR A 617 22.56 15.42 35.38
N GLY A 618 21.75 16.34 34.84
CA GLY A 618 20.92 17.28 35.58
C GLY A 618 19.65 17.62 34.78
N SER A 619 19.09 18.81 34.98
CA SER A 619 17.84 19.25 34.32
C SER A 619 17.87 19.08 32.81
N PHE A 620 16.77 18.58 32.23
CA PHE A 620 16.64 18.37 30.80
C PHE A 620 16.53 19.72 30.07
N GLN A 621 17.63 20.15 29.45
CA GLN A 621 17.66 21.32 28.57
C GLN A 621 17.30 20.89 27.15
N LEU A 622 16.29 21.53 26.57
CA LEU A 622 15.94 21.30 25.18
C LEU A 622 17.01 21.91 24.27
N PRO A 623 17.43 21.21 23.20
CA PRO A 623 18.32 21.79 22.19
C PRO A 623 17.68 23.01 21.54
N PRO A 624 18.50 23.96 21.05
CA PRO A 624 18.02 25.22 20.50
C PRO A 624 17.22 25.03 19.22
N GLU A 625 17.41 23.93 18.48
CA GLU A 625 16.77 23.69 17.19
C GLU A 625 16.13 22.30 17.11
N GLY A 626 15.16 22.17 16.21
CA GLY A 626 14.62 20.88 15.81
C GLY A 626 13.67 20.23 16.82
N SER A 627 13.20 19.06 16.43
CA SER A 627 12.29 18.24 17.23
C SER A 627 13.04 17.40 18.26
N VAL A 628 12.41 17.13 19.41
CA VAL A 628 13.05 16.45 20.54
C VAL A 628 12.22 15.25 20.96
N LEU A 629 12.84 14.09 21.11
CA LEU A 629 12.27 12.93 21.77
C LEU A 629 12.87 12.79 23.17
N ILE A 630 12.05 12.96 24.20
CA ILE A 630 12.42 12.73 25.59
C ILE A 630 11.98 11.32 25.96
N LEU A 631 12.90 10.53 26.51
CA LEU A 631 12.60 9.24 27.13
C LEU A 631 12.56 9.45 28.64
N GLY A 632 11.63 8.80 29.34
CA GLY A 632 11.40 9.17 30.73
C GLY A 632 10.66 8.15 31.57
N ASN A 633 10.89 8.22 32.87
CA ASN A 633 10.18 7.41 33.87
C ASN A 633 9.86 8.22 35.13
N ALA A 634 9.18 7.56 36.08
CA ALA A 634 8.81 8.12 37.36
C ALA A 634 9.97 8.73 38.18
N ASP A 635 11.22 8.31 37.99
CA ASP A 635 12.37 8.89 38.70
C ASP A 635 12.78 10.26 38.13
N SER A 636 12.48 10.49 36.85
CA SER A 636 12.80 11.71 36.10
C SER A 636 11.62 12.68 35.94
N TRP A 637 10.52 12.48 36.68
CA TRP A 637 9.26 13.22 36.46
C TRP A 637 9.39 14.75 36.59
N GLN A 638 10.27 15.25 37.47
CA GLN A 638 10.48 16.69 37.68
C GLN A 638 11.15 17.34 36.47
N ASP A 639 12.20 16.70 35.95
CA ASP A 639 12.93 17.19 34.78
C ASP A 639 12.06 17.12 33.51
N ILE A 640 11.25 16.06 33.39
CA ILE A 640 10.27 15.91 32.33
C ILE A 640 9.23 17.00 32.39
N GLN A 641 8.61 17.22 33.55
CA GLN A 641 7.59 18.25 33.72
C GLN A 641 8.15 19.63 33.38
N ALA A 642 9.38 19.94 33.80
CA ALA A 642 10.05 21.20 33.47
C ALA A 642 10.31 21.33 31.95
N ALA A 643 10.82 20.28 31.30
CA ALA A 643 11.14 20.30 29.87
C ALA A 643 9.89 20.36 28.98
N THR A 644 8.76 19.76 29.40
CA THR A 644 7.53 19.75 28.60
C THR A 644 6.57 20.91 28.92
N ALA A 645 6.72 21.60 30.06
CA ALA A 645 5.76 22.61 30.52
C ALA A 645 5.49 23.71 29.48
N GLY A 646 6.54 24.25 28.84
CA GLY A 646 6.39 25.33 27.86
C GLY A 646 5.68 24.92 26.56
N SER A 647 5.68 23.63 26.22
CA SER A 647 5.13 23.12 24.96
C SER A 647 3.78 22.42 25.16
N CYS A 648 3.65 21.59 26.19
CA CYS A 648 2.43 20.84 26.47
C CYS A 648 1.48 21.55 27.45
N GLY A 649 1.98 22.41 28.34
CA GLY A 649 1.18 23.09 29.36
C GLY A 649 0.27 22.12 30.13
N ASN A 650 -1.00 22.49 30.28
CA ASN A 650 -1.99 21.67 30.99
C ASN A 650 -2.50 20.46 30.19
N ARG A 651 -2.07 20.28 28.93
CA ARG A 651 -2.48 19.12 28.11
C ARG A 651 -1.82 17.83 28.59
N ALA A 652 -0.64 17.93 29.20
CA ALA A 652 0.11 16.82 29.77
C ALA A 652 0.84 17.25 31.05
N LEU A 653 0.50 16.61 32.17
CA LEU A 653 1.10 16.86 33.49
C LEU A 653 1.65 15.56 34.07
N PHE A 654 2.89 15.58 34.57
CA PHE A 654 3.60 14.43 35.10
C PHE A 654 3.85 14.57 36.59
N ARG A 655 3.67 13.46 37.31
CA ARG A 655 3.83 13.36 38.76
C ARG A 655 4.56 12.06 39.10
N LYS A 656 5.02 11.93 40.34
CA LYS A 656 5.76 10.75 40.81
C LYS A 656 4.92 9.46 40.74
N ASP A 657 3.63 9.58 40.98
CA ASP A 657 2.65 8.49 41.12
C ASP A 657 1.73 8.31 39.89
N GLY A 658 1.83 9.20 38.91
CA GLY A 658 1.02 9.12 37.69
C GLY A 658 1.22 10.27 36.73
N PHE A 659 0.34 10.35 35.73
CA PHE A 659 0.30 11.45 34.78
C PHE A 659 -1.13 11.78 34.37
N THR A 660 -1.36 13.01 33.92
CA THR A 660 -2.64 13.47 33.39
C THR A 660 -2.44 13.90 31.94
N VAL A 661 -3.19 13.31 31.02
CA VAL A 661 -3.15 13.64 29.58
C VAL A 661 -4.56 13.76 29.05
N GLY A 662 -4.85 14.83 28.31
CA GLY A 662 -6.18 15.09 27.76
C GLY A 662 -7.26 15.20 28.86
N GLY A 663 -6.90 15.74 30.03
CA GLY A 663 -7.79 15.88 31.19
C GLY A 663 -8.08 14.60 31.97
N LYS A 664 -7.50 13.46 31.59
CA LYS A 664 -7.67 12.17 32.30
C LYS A 664 -6.38 11.79 33.03
N SER A 665 -6.51 11.30 34.26
CA SER A 665 -5.38 10.85 35.08
C SER A 665 -5.19 9.35 34.96
N PHE A 666 -3.93 8.92 34.95
CA PHE A 666 -3.49 7.54 34.84
C PHE A 666 -2.40 7.27 35.86
N GLU A 667 -2.51 6.13 36.55
CA GLU A 667 -1.65 5.72 37.65
C GLU A 667 -1.32 4.23 37.53
N GLY A 668 -0.34 3.77 38.32
CA GLY A 668 0.01 2.35 38.43
C GLY A 668 1.16 1.92 37.50
N ALA A 669 1.84 0.83 37.90
CA ALA A 669 3.08 0.39 37.29
C ALA A 669 2.95 -0.03 35.81
N GLY A 670 1.76 -0.43 35.36
CA GLY A 670 1.50 -0.81 33.96
C GLY A 670 1.27 0.37 33.01
N ALA A 671 1.13 1.60 33.53
CA ALA A 671 0.80 2.76 32.72
C ALA A 671 2.04 3.36 32.01
N SER A 672 1.89 3.70 30.73
CA SER A 672 2.86 4.51 29.99
C SER A 672 2.15 5.39 28.96
N VAL A 673 2.85 6.40 28.45
CA VAL A 673 2.29 7.36 27.50
C VAL A 673 3.32 7.83 26.50
N LEU A 674 2.90 7.91 25.23
CA LEU A 674 3.53 8.71 24.21
C LEU A 674 2.72 9.99 24.05
N VAL A 675 3.35 11.17 24.16
CA VAL A 675 2.71 12.46 23.94
C VAL A 675 3.59 13.36 23.09
N SER A 676 3.01 14.15 22.19
CA SER A 676 3.71 15.11 21.34
C SER A 676 3.03 16.47 21.38
N CYS A 677 3.81 17.54 21.51
CA CYS A 677 3.32 18.92 21.55
C CYS A 677 4.20 19.79 20.65
N HIS A 678 3.63 20.79 20.00
CA HIS A 678 4.43 21.77 19.25
C HIS A 678 5.38 22.52 20.17
N ARG A 679 6.59 22.76 19.68
CA ARG A 679 7.54 23.65 20.32
C ARG A 679 7.07 25.09 20.18
N HIS A 680 6.85 25.75 21.31
CA HIS A 680 6.45 27.16 21.33
C HIS A 680 7.55 28.10 20.75
N ASP A 681 8.81 27.71 20.90
CA ASP A 681 9.99 28.47 20.48
C ASP A 681 10.45 28.15 19.03
N ARG A 682 9.96 27.05 18.45
CA ARG A 682 10.36 26.56 17.13
C ARG A 682 9.16 26.04 16.33
N PRO A 683 8.48 26.91 15.56
CA PRO A 683 7.32 26.52 14.76
C PRO A 683 7.61 25.36 13.81
N GLY A 684 6.78 24.31 13.85
CA GLY A 684 6.89 23.13 13.00
C GLY A 684 7.76 21.99 13.54
N SER A 685 8.44 22.21 14.67
CA SER A 685 9.12 21.18 15.45
C SER A 685 8.29 20.79 16.69
N VAL A 686 8.51 19.59 17.22
CA VAL A 686 7.76 19.05 18.36
C VAL A 686 8.65 18.65 19.53
N VAL A 687 8.10 18.68 20.74
CA VAL A 687 8.58 17.90 21.88
C VAL A 687 7.70 16.67 21.99
N SER A 688 8.29 15.50 21.75
CA SER A 688 7.68 14.20 21.97
C SER A 688 8.26 13.58 23.23
N LEU A 689 7.42 13.00 24.08
CA LEU A 689 7.81 12.32 25.30
C LEU A 689 7.25 10.91 25.29
N PHE A 690 8.11 9.93 25.54
CA PHE A 690 7.71 8.57 25.90
C PHE A 690 8.03 8.33 27.38
N TYR A 691 6.98 8.27 28.20
CA TYR A 691 7.04 8.18 29.65
C TYR A 691 6.41 6.88 30.16
N GLY A 692 7.06 6.18 31.08
CA GLY A 692 6.49 5.00 31.72
C GLY A 692 6.59 5.00 33.24
N MET A 693 5.55 4.51 33.90
CA MET A 693 5.50 4.39 35.37
C MET A 693 6.41 3.28 35.91
N SER A 694 6.83 2.34 35.07
CA SER A 694 7.80 1.29 35.41
C SER A 694 8.63 0.86 34.19
N VAL A 695 9.73 0.16 34.44
CA VAL A 695 10.55 -0.45 33.38
C VAL A 695 9.73 -1.41 32.51
N GLN A 696 8.82 -2.17 33.13
CA GLN A 696 7.99 -3.16 32.43
C GLN A 696 6.99 -2.48 31.48
N ALA A 697 6.38 -1.37 31.90
CA ALA A 697 5.47 -0.61 31.04
C ALA A 697 6.19 -0.07 29.80
N VAL A 698 7.41 0.46 29.99
CA VAL A 698 8.25 0.92 28.88
C VAL A 698 8.63 -0.23 27.95
N GLN A 699 9.08 -1.36 28.49
CA GLN A 699 9.54 -2.52 27.71
C GLN A 699 8.48 -3.02 26.74
N ARG A 700 7.23 -3.17 27.20
CA ARG A 700 6.13 -3.70 26.40
C ARG A 700 5.80 -2.84 25.18
N VAL A 701 6.02 -1.53 25.26
CA VAL A 701 5.72 -0.58 24.16
C VAL A 701 6.96 -0.22 23.33
N SER A 702 8.16 -0.24 23.92
CA SER A 702 9.40 0.26 23.31
C SER A 702 9.72 -0.29 21.92
N ARG A 703 9.33 -1.54 21.61
CA ARG A 703 9.52 -2.15 20.29
C ARG A 703 8.57 -1.60 19.22
N LEU A 704 7.38 -1.16 19.63
CA LEU A 704 6.32 -0.66 18.78
C LEU A 704 6.13 0.86 18.89
N LEU A 705 7.00 1.58 19.60
CA LEU A 705 6.83 3.01 19.88
C LEU A 705 6.53 3.83 18.61
N PHE A 706 7.30 3.59 17.54
CA PHE A 706 7.16 4.31 16.28
C PHE A 706 5.95 3.88 15.44
N PHE A 707 5.27 2.78 15.80
CA PHE A 707 3.99 2.40 15.21
C PHE A 707 2.86 3.34 15.65
N TYR A 708 2.98 3.94 16.84
CA TYR A 708 1.98 4.83 17.43
C TYR A 708 2.20 6.31 17.10
N GLY A 709 2.99 6.60 16.07
CA GLY A 709 3.48 7.95 15.78
C GLY A 709 2.52 8.90 15.06
N TRP A 710 1.25 8.50 14.89
CA TRP A 710 0.21 9.25 14.17
C TRP A 710 -0.83 9.90 15.08
N ASN A 711 -0.65 9.82 16.39
CA ASN A 711 -1.52 10.50 17.36
C ASN A 711 -0.76 11.50 18.22
N SER A 712 -1.41 12.61 18.61
CA SER A 712 -0.81 13.57 19.54
C SER A 712 -0.53 12.96 20.90
N TYR A 713 -1.36 12.01 21.33
CA TYR A 713 -1.06 11.19 22.49
C TYR A 713 -1.63 9.78 22.37
N VAL A 714 -0.92 8.81 22.95
CA VAL A 714 -1.38 7.43 23.15
C VAL A 714 -0.97 6.99 24.55
N VAL A 715 -1.97 6.65 25.36
CA VAL A 715 -1.81 6.06 26.69
C VAL A 715 -1.93 4.56 26.56
N PHE A 716 -0.97 3.85 27.15
CA PHE A 716 -0.92 2.40 27.18
C PHE A 716 -1.14 1.90 28.59
N GLN A 717 -1.98 0.88 28.71
CA GLN A 717 -2.09 0.08 29.92
C GLN A 717 -1.52 -1.29 29.62
N ASP A 718 -0.48 -1.68 30.35
CA ASP A 718 0.14 -3.00 30.23
C ASP A 718 0.66 -3.32 28.82
N GLY A 719 1.00 -2.29 28.04
CA GLY A 719 1.46 -2.40 26.65
C GLY A 719 0.37 -2.28 25.59
N ILE A 720 -0.90 -2.21 26.00
CA ILE A 720 -2.06 -2.13 25.10
C ILE A 720 -2.54 -0.68 25.02
N PRO A 721 -2.78 -0.11 23.83
CA PRO A 721 -3.37 1.22 23.70
C PRO A 721 -4.74 1.29 24.39
N ALA A 722 -4.84 2.13 25.42
CA ALA A 722 -6.07 2.33 26.20
C ALA A 722 -6.81 3.60 25.78
N VAL A 723 -6.07 4.69 25.53
CA VAL A 723 -6.62 5.98 25.11
C VAL A 723 -5.69 6.60 24.06
N ARG A 724 -6.25 7.22 23.03
CA ARG A 724 -5.50 8.03 22.07
C ARG A 724 -6.32 9.25 21.65
N GLY A 725 -5.64 10.29 21.20
CA GLY A 725 -6.31 11.48 20.68
C GLY A 725 -5.36 12.48 20.03
N GLU A 726 -5.96 13.52 19.46
CA GLU A 726 -5.28 14.64 18.82
C GLU A 726 -5.47 15.92 19.64
N TRP A 727 -4.50 16.82 19.58
CA TRP A 727 -4.73 18.20 20.01
C TRP A 727 -5.52 18.94 18.92
N THR A 728 -6.65 19.52 19.30
CA THR A 728 -7.60 20.18 18.39
C THR A 728 -7.17 21.58 17.96
N ASP A 729 -6.11 22.14 18.54
CA ASP A 729 -5.66 23.52 18.32
C ASP A 729 -4.74 23.63 17.08
N SER A 730 -5.06 22.93 16.00
CA SER A 730 -4.34 23.03 14.73
C SER A 730 -4.61 24.38 14.07
N GLY A 731 -3.57 25.18 13.78
CA GLY A 731 -3.62 26.56 13.27
C GLY A 731 -4.32 26.83 11.92
N ASN A 732 -5.13 25.90 11.39
CA ASN A 732 -5.94 26.07 10.18
C ASN A 732 -7.28 26.78 10.42
N HIS A 733 -7.29 27.73 11.35
CA HIS A 733 -8.48 28.50 11.70
C HIS A 733 -8.19 29.98 11.52
N THR A 734 -9.09 30.68 10.84
CA THR A 734 -9.04 32.14 10.75
C THR A 734 -10.19 32.70 11.55
N GLU A 735 -9.89 33.62 12.47
CA GLU A 735 -10.92 34.39 13.17
C GLU A 735 -11.66 35.29 12.19
N VAL A 736 -12.98 35.29 12.27
CA VAL A 736 -13.82 36.04 11.32
C VAL A 736 -13.80 37.52 11.67
N THR A 737 -13.41 38.36 10.71
CA THR A 737 -13.40 39.81 10.91
C THR A 737 -14.79 40.37 10.65
N VAL A 738 -15.35 41.11 11.61
CA VAL A 738 -16.66 41.75 11.45
C VAL A 738 -16.46 43.18 10.98
N GLU A 739 -16.86 43.45 9.74
CA GLU A 739 -17.10 44.83 9.33
C GLU A 739 -18.39 45.29 10.01
N GLY A 740 -18.23 46.14 11.03
CA GLY A 740 -19.36 46.80 11.66
C GLY A 740 -20.16 47.53 10.60
N SER A 741 -21.45 47.24 10.52
CA SER A 741 -22.41 48.02 9.77
C SER A 741 -22.24 49.49 10.14
N LYS A 742 -21.68 50.29 9.22
CA LYS A 742 -22.10 51.68 9.14
C LYS A 742 -23.57 51.61 8.80
N VAL A 743 -24.40 51.68 9.84
CA VAL A 743 -25.78 52.09 9.72
C VAL A 743 -25.71 53.48 9.09
N GLU A 744 -25.86 53.58 7.77
CA GLU A 744 -26.30 54.82 7.16
C GLU A 744 -27.69 55.08 7.73
N ARG A 745 -27.72 56.02 8.67
CA ARG A 745 -28.96 56.60 9.20
C ARG A 745 -29.63 57.44 8.14
#